data_AF-A0A916U9K4-F1
#
_entry.id   AF-A0A916U9K4-F1
#
_cell.length_a   1.000
_cell.length_b   1.000
_cell.length_c   1.000
_cell.angle_alpha   90.00
_cell.angle_beta   90.00
_cell.angle_gamma   90.00
#
_symmetry.space_group_name_H-M   'P 1'
#
loop_
_entity.id
_entity.type
_entity.pdbx_description
1 polymer ?
#
loop_
_entity_poly.entity_id
_entity_poly.type
_entity_poly.pdbx_seq_one_letter_code
_entity_poly.pdbx_strand_id
1 'polypeptide(L)'
;MAAGLPIEDRRASCYADTSTMIYIAKRGPRQNRSATDMKKAPAPFTTPRHAGLLLSVCATAILSACGGGTDTADTALSREQVQAQAAVATGISTFQLTEGTLPEAAAQQLAVPAFHLAPVLLDTPDNGDADGRQASSRRAARMQSIPSNLRSISSRRLSVRQLKAAEGVEDNGTENTSSTGNAAGNSGGGGNEAAPMASGVVSTYTPAQIRAAYGLPTLPALGAAMTAAQAAQLGAGQTIYIIDAKHNPNTVAELAAFNQKFGLPGCTLKAISPTASLPLAAASSSACELSIVYNTTSGTMTSTQPAYDSGWATEITLDVQWAHATAPLARIVVIEANDASLNSLAGGVKLANAMGPGVVSMSFGSQEGSYTASVDSAFTAPNMTYLAATGDSGAAVSWPAVSTNVVAVGGTSLTYSGSGTRSETGWVNTGGGISAYTAAPAYQNSTVPGMGSVSKRNVADVSFNADPNTGQYLAVISSGSSTVSWLSAGGTSLSTPQWAGLIAIANANRALNAKAALGAPHAVLYSQIASVPGTYASVFADVTKGSDGTCSACTAKSGYDILTGLGTPNVSSLLNSLSGATVTAAAPVVVPASISGQAGTALSFTVSVTAPNSVTYSLSGAPSGMAISSAGAVTWAAPVAGTYAVTVTAKDSKTGLTGQGVYTVTIAALSAPVVNGGSVSGKAGTALSFAVSVTNANPVTYTLGSAPAGMTISSSGIVSWASPVAGTYAVTVVAKDSKTAKTGQGTYTVTIAGATTSGITITAPAMTGVAGKALKGTIAVADPGASSVSISVSGIPMGMTFTPSGLTMTANWASPVTGTYSLKVSVTDSAGRSAQATVPVTITAK
;
A
#
# COMPACT_ATOMS: atom_id res chain seq x y z
N MET A 1 11.29 53.54 38.16
CA MET A 1 11.82 53.81 39.51
C MET A 1 12.46 52.51 40.02
N ALA A 2 13.77 52.59 40.31
CA ALA A 2 14.71 51.64 40.98
C ALA A 2 14.61 50.13 40.65
N ALA A 3 15.49 49.50 39.85
CA ALA A 3 16.95 49.23 40.00
C ALA A 3 17.26 48.24 41.15
N GLY A 4 18.04 47.16 41.00
CA GLY A 4 18.90 46.72 39.90
C GLY A 4 19.49 45.31 40.12
N LEU A 5 20.15 44.82 39.06
CA LEU A 5 21.07 43.66 39.00
C LEU A 5 22.41 43.97 39.71
N PRO A 6 23.29 42.97 39.96
CA PRO A 6 24.36 42.66 38.98
C PRO A 6 24.72 41.14 38.86
N ILE A 7 24.97 40.61 37.64
CA ILE A 7 26.26 40.35 36.92
C ILE A 7 26.93 38.99 37.29
N GLU A 8 26.82 38.02 36.38
CA GLU A 8 27.87 37.29 35.61
C GLU A 8 29.01 36.62 36.42
N ASP A 9 29.20 35.31 36.20
CA ASP A 9 30.45 34.86 35.59
C ASP A 9 30.25 33.61 34.71
N ARG A 10 31.03 33.56 33.63
CA ARG A 10 31.00 32.63 32.50
C ARG A 10 32.01 31.49 32.69
N ARG A 11 31.73 30.34 32.07
CA ARG A 11 32.60 29.46 31.24
C ARG A 11 31.98 28.04 31.26
N ALA A 12 31.33 27.57 30.21
CA ALA A 12 31.83 27.13 28.90
C ALA A 12 32.73 25.87 28.96
N SER A 13 32.22 24.82 28.29
CA SER A 13 32.96 23.75 27.60
C SER A 13 33.61 22.68 28.51
N CYS A 14 33.66 21.38 28.22
CA CYS A 14 33.31 20.56 27.05
C CYS A 14 33.74 19.11 27.38
N TYR A 15 33.22 18.13 26.62
CA TYR A 15 33.70 16.74 26.44
C TYR A 15 33.42 15.73 27.58
N ALA A 16 32.57 14.72 27.32
CA ALA A 16 32.84 13.45 26.62
C ALA A 16 33.42 12.42 27.60
N ASP A 17 32.62 11.44 28.01
CA ASP A 17 32.47 10.13 27.35
C ASP A 17 33.50 9.14 27.90
N THR A 18 33.03 8.08 28.57
CA THR A 18 33.55 6.70 28.51
C THR A 18 32.93 5.83 29.62
N SER A 19 32.05 4.94 29.18
CA SER A 19 31.97 3.51 29.46
C SER A 19 32.78 2.90 30.62
N THR A 20 32.08 2.06 31.40
CA THR A 20 32.36 0.62 31.63
C THR A 20 32.30 0.20 33.11
N MET A 21 31.47 -0.82 33.32
CA MET A 21 31.37 -1.82 34.38
C MET A 21 32.48 -1.89 35.45
N ILE A 22 32.10 -2.27 36.68
CA ILE A 22 32.43 -3.58 37.28
C ILE A 22 31.68 -3.79 38.62
N TYR A 23 31.13 -4.99 38.76
CA TYR A 23 30.62 -5.67 39.95
C TYR A 23 31.51 -5.56 41.18
N ILE A 24 30.96 -5.34 42.39
CA ILE A 24 31.33 -6.08 43.61
C ILE A 24 30.10 -6.23 44.53
N ALA A 25 29.71 -7.47 44.79
CA ALA A 25 28.83 -7.86 45.87
C ALA A 25 29.57 -7.89 47.22
N LYS A 26 28.94 -7.43 48.31
CA LYS A 26 29.29 -7.87 49.68
C LYS A 26 28.03 -8.12 50.50
N ARG A 27 27.98 -9.35 51.05
CA ARG A 27 27.01 -9.90 52.00
C ARG A 27 27.06 -9.16 53.35
N GLY A 28 25.96 -9.28 54.12
CA GLY A 28 25.67 -8.65 55.42
C GLY A 28 26.60 -9.07 56.58
N PRO A 29 26.20 -8.93 57.88
CA PRO A 29 25.00 -9.62 58.39
C PRO A 29 24.32 -9.02 59.67
N ARG A 30 23.26 -9.72 60.15
CA ARG A 30 22.72 -9.83 61.55
C ARG A 30 22.00 -8.60 62.15
N GLN A 31 21.03 -8.70 63.07
CA GLN A 31 20.04 -9.69 63.57
C GLN A 31 19.26 -8.97 64.69
N ASN A 32 17.95 -9.25 64.85
CA ASN A 32 17.14 -9.35 66.10
C ASN A 32 15.67 -9.01 65.78
N ARG A 33 14.73 -9.95 65.74
CA ARG A 33 14.04 -10.75 66.80
C ARG A 33 13.11 -9.94 67.72
N SER A 34 11.80 -10.23 67.60
CA SER A 34 10.81 -10.57 68.66
C SER A 34 9.41 -10.53 68.01
N ALA A 35 8.79 -11.62 67.53
CA ALA A 35 8.09 -12.73 68.20
C ALA A 35 7.18 -12.36 69.38
N THR A 36 5.85 -12.52 69.22
CA THR A 36 4.95 -13.46 69.94
C THR A 36 3.48 -13.21 69.54
N ASP A 37 2.50 -14.12 69.53
CA ASP A 37 2.36 -15.56 69.23
C ASP A 37 0.85 -15.89 69.37
N MET A 38 0.44 -17.06 68.87
CA MET A 38 -0.76 -17.87 69.17
C MET A 38 -2.08 -17.62 68.39
N LYS A 39 -2.84 -18.63 67.95
CA LYS A 39 -2.69 -20.07 67.60
C LYS A 39 -4.12 -20.62 67.38
N LYS A 40 -4.39 -21.37 66.30
CA LYS A 40 -4.98 -22.74 66.31
C LYS A 40 -5.42 -23.22 64.91
N ALA A 41 -4.83 -24.33 64.48
CA ALA A 41 -5.37 -25.35 63.58
C ALA A 41 -5.60 -26.65 64.39
N PRO A 42 -6.19 -27.75 63.87
CA PRO A 42 -5.46 -28.73 63.01
C PRO A 42 -6.34 -29.46 61.93
N ALA A 43 -5.90 -29.76 60.67
CA ALA A 43 -5.08 -30.89 60.12
C ALA A 43 -5.93 -31.96 59.35
N PRO A 44 -5.37 -32.94 58.57
CA PRO A 44 -4.31 -32.93 57.53
C PRO A 44 -4.54 -33.91 56.32
N PHE A 45 -3.46 -34.18 55.54
CA PHE A 45 -3.17 -35.23 54.52
C PHE A 45 -3.24 -34.77 53.03
N THR A 46 -2.28 -34.95 52.11
CA THR A 46 -0.88 -35.46 52.08
C THR A 46 -0.29 -35.15 50.69
N THR A 47 0.98 -34.75 50.60
CA THR A 47 1.83 -34.78 49.38
C THR A 47 2.71 -36.04 49.36
N PRO A 48 3.32 -36.44 48.23
CA PRO A 48 4.75 -36.12 48.05
C PRO A 48 5.16 -35.81 46.57
N ARG A 49 5.99 -34.77 46.34
CA ARG A 49 7.46 -34.78 46.00
C ARG A 49 7.75 -34.94 44.49
N HIS A 50 8.74 -34.32 43.82
CA HIS A 50 9.92 -33.51 44.18
C HIS A 50 10.51 -32.84 42.90
N ALA A 51 11.20 -31.69 43.11
CA ALA A 51 12.46 -31.18 42.52
C ALA A 51 12.69 -31.24 40.98
N GLY A 52 13.36 -30.31 40.29
CA GLY A 52 14.22 -29.16 40.58
C GLY A 52 14.80 -28.69 39.22
N LEU A 53 14.87 -27.37 38.95
CA LEU A 53 16.09 -26.55 38.96
C LEU A 53 16.91 -26.51 37.62
N LEU A 54 17.04 -25.28 37.08
CA LEU A 54 18.16 -24.66 36.30
C LEU A 54 18.38 -24.89 34.78
N LEU A 55 18.24 -23.76 34.06
CA LEU A 55 19.17 -23.05 33.16
C LEU A 55 19.95 -23.75 32.00
N SER A 56 19.81 -23.13 30.81
CA SER A 56 20.89 -22.57 29.95
C SER A 56 21.49 -23.38 28.77
N VAL A 57 21.24 -22.82 27.56
CA VAL A 57 22.18 -22.53 26.43
C VAL A 57 22.61 -23.63 25.44
N CYS A 58 22.26 -23.34 24.18
CA CYS A 58 22.90 -23.53 22.86
C CYS A 58 23.65 -24.82 22.43
N ALA A 59 23.41 -25.10 21.14
CA ALA A 59 24.33 -25.53 20.08
C ALA A 59 24.36 -27.03 19.69
N THR A 60 23.62 -27.29 18.61
CA THR A 60 24.02 -28.01 17.37
C THR A 60 24.53 -29.45 17.38
N ALA A 61 23.83 -30.25 16.54
CA ALA A 61 24.35 -31.11 15.45
C ALA A 61 24.45 -32.64 15.63
N ILE A 62 23.58 -33.32 14.84
CA ILE A 62 23.78 -34.51 13.98
C ILE A 62 24.04 -35.89 14.63
N LEU A 63 23.15 -36.86 14.34
CA LEU A 63 23.38 -38.22 13.79
C LEU A 63 22.03 -38.99 13.84
N SER A 64 21.37 -39.27 12.70
CA SER A 64 21.44 -40.51 11.89
C SER A 64 20.69 -41.74 12.45
N ALA A 65 19.72 -42.20 11.65
CA ALA A 65 19.28 -43.59 11.40
C ALA A 65 18.53 -44.39 12.48
N CYS A 66 17.29 -44.82 12.18
CA CYS A 66 16.94 -46.22 11.82
C CYS A 66 15.42 -46.50 11.79
N GLY A 67 14.99 -47.32 10.81
CA GLY A 67 13.70 -48.04 10.72
C GLY A 67 12.62 -47.30 9.92
N GLY A 68 12.24 -47.65 8.67
CA GLY A 68 11.92 -48.97 8.10
C GLY A 68 10.45 -49.27 8.40
N GLY A 69 9.48 -49.42 7.49
CA GLY A 69 9.45 -49.65 6.05
C GLY A 69 8.37 -50.72 5.80
N THR A 70 7.36 -50.46 4.95
CA THR A 70 6.66 -51.45 4.09
C THR A 70 5.62 -50.75 3.19
N ASP A 71 5.97 -50.62 1.92
CA ASP A 71 5.25 -50.94 0.66
C ASP A 71 3.73 -50.71 0.50
N THR A 72 3.35 -49.96 -0.56
CA THR A 72 2.87 -50.56 -1.83
C THR A 72 2.68 -49.52 -2.97
N ALA A 73 3.38 -49.78 -4.09
CA ALA A 73 3.02 -49.64 -5.53
C ALA A 73 2.48 -48.30 -6.10
N ASP A 74 3.28 -47.56 -6.89
CA ASP A 74 3.42 -47.59 -8.38
C ASP A 74 2.40 -46.66 -9.09
N THR A 75 2.79 -45.59 -9.79
CA THR A 75 3.37 -45.65 -11.14
C THR A 75 3.96 -44.32 -11.61
N ALA A 76 4.83 -44.43 -12.61
CA ALA A 76 5.87 -43.53 -13.09
C ALA A 76 5.46 -42.31 -13.96
N LEU A 77 6.47 -41.43 -14.16
CA LEU A 77 6.91 -40.69 -15.36
C LEU A 77 7.29 -39.24 -14.97
N SER A 78 8.43 -38.62 -15.28
CA SER A 78 9.66 -38.94 -16.03
C SER A 78 10.75 -37.92 -15.59
N ARG A 79 12.04 -38.28 -15.71
CA ARG A 79 13.19 -37.42 -15.37
C ARG A 79 13.63 -36.58 -16.57
N GLU A 80 13.98 -35.32 -16.32
CA GLU A 80 15.02 -34.60 -17.07
C GLU A 80 16.00 -33.92 -16.09
N GLN A 81 17.29 -34.11 -16.38
CA GLN A 81 18.44 -33.66 -15.60
C GLN A 81 18.83 -32.24 -16.00
N VAL A 82 19.14 -31.34 -15.05
CA VAL A 82 20.06 -30.21 -15.29
C VAL A 82 20.94 -29.98 -14.06
N GLN A 83 22.23 -29.81 -14.34
CA GLN A 83 23.37 -29.53 -13.46
C GLN A 83 23.17 -28.40 -12.44
N ALA A 84 23.69 -28.64 -11.23
CA ALA A 84 23.94 -27.62 -10.23
C ALA A 84 25.28 -26.91 -10.52
N GLN A 85 25.23 -25.58 -10.69
CA GLN A 85 26.38 -24.69 -10.51
C GLN A 85 26.12 -23.79 -9.29
N ALA A 86 27.09 -23.78 -8.38
CA ALA A 86 27.05 -22.99 -7.16
C ALA A 86 27.22 -21.50 -7.46
N ALA A 87 26.29 -20.66 -6.98
CA ALA A 87 26.46 -19.22 -6.90
C ALA A 87 26.19 -18.76 -5.46
N VAL A 88 27.17 -18.06 -4.90
CA VAL A 88 27.20 -17.48 -3.56
C VAL A 88 26.10 -16.42 -3.46
N ALA A 89 25.06 -16.68 -2.66
CA ALA A 89 24.03 -15.69 -2.35
C ALA A 89 24.50 -14.78 -1.21
N THR A 90 24.79 -13.52 -1.52
CA THR A 90 24.79 -12.42 -0.56
C THR A 90 23.38 -12.27 0.01
N GLY A 91 23.17 -12.77 1.23
CA GLY A 91 21.91 -12.61 1.95
C GLY A 91 21.70 -11.16 2.36
N ILE A 92 20.95 -10.42 1.56
CA ILE A 92 20.25 -9.23 2.04
C ILE A 92 19.00 -9.75 2.76
N SER A 93 18.98 -9.69 4.09
CA SER A 93 17.75 -9.90 4.86
C SER A 93 16.81 -8.72 4.63
N THR A 94 16.11 -8.71 3.51
CA THR A 94 14.89 -7.90 3.37
C THR A 94 13.83 -8.51 4.26
N PHE A 95 13.56 -7.88 5.40
CA PHE A 95 12.30 -8.08 6.12
C PHE A 95 11.18 -7.57 5.22
N GLN A 96 10.54 -8.45 4.46
CA GLN A 96 9.20 -8.17 3.98
C GLN A 96 8.25 -8.43 5.15
N LEU A 97 7.67 -7.35 5.66
CA LEU A 97 6.41 -7.45 6.41
C LEU A 97 5.35 -7.85 5.39
N THR A 98 5.11 -9.16 5.24
CA THR A 98 3.86 -9.61 4.64
C THR A 98 2.75 -9.08 5.54
N GLU A 99 1.85 -8.24 5.00
CA GLU A 99 0.62 -7.88 5.72
C GLU A 99 0.00 -9.18 6.23
N GLY A 100 -0.20 -9.27 7.56
CA GLY A 100 -0.65 -10.49 8.21
C GLY A 100 -1.95 -10.98 7.61
N THR A 101 -1.86 -11.99 6.74
CA THR A 101 -3.03 -12.79 6.37
C THR A 101 -3.45 -13.51 7.64
N LEU A 102 -4.68 -13.23 8.09
CA LEU A 102 -5.31 -13.97 9.17
C LEU A 102 -5.11 -15.47 8.94
N PRO A 103 -4.74 -16.26 9.97
CA PRO A 103 -4.78 -17.71 9.86
C PRO A 103 -6.15 -18.14 9.32
N GLU A 104 -6.19 -19.08 8.38
CA GLU A 104 -7.42 -19.40 7.63
C GLU A 104 -8.60 -19.75 8.54
N ALA A 105 -8.34 -20.43 9.66
CA ALA A 105 -9.36 -20.74 10.67
C ALA A 105 -9.90 -19.50 11.43
N ALA A 106 -9.08 -18.47 11.63
CA ALA A 106 -9.52 -17.20 12.23
C ALA A 106 -10.19 -16.28 11.21
N ALA A 107 -9.75 -16.32 9.95
CA ALA A 107 -10.32 -15.51 8.86
C ALA A 107 -11.82 -15.77 8.64
N GLN A 108 -12.26 -17.01 8.88
CA GLN A 108 -13.65 -17.45 8.73
C GLN A 108 -14.50 -17.27 9.99
N GLN A 109 -13.90 -16.82 11.10
CA GLN A 109 -14.66 -16.56 12.31
C GLN A 109 -15.67 -15.44 12.05
N LEU A 110 -16.91 -15.63 12.48
CA LEU A 110 -17.98 -14.67 12.26
C LEU A 110 -18.07 -13.71 13.44
N ALA A 111 -18.16 -12.41 13.16
CA ALA A 111 -18.58 -11.42 14.12
C ALA A 111 -20.11 -11.38 14.21
N VAL A 112 -20.61 -10.89 15.33
CA VAL A 112 -22.03 -10.63 15.54
C VAL A 112 -22.22 -9.18 15.95
N PRO A 113 -23.32 -8.54 15.52
CA PRO A 113 -23.66 -7.19 15.95
C PRO A 113 -24.05 -7.18 17.45
N ALA A 114 -23.76 -6.08 18.16
CA ALA A 114 -23.88 -5.95 19.62
C ALA A 114 -25.04 -5.01 20.05
N PHE A 115 -26.20 -5.17 19.40
CA PHE A 115 -27.41 -4.42 19.70
C PHE A 115 -28.48 -5.23 20.44
N HIS A 116 -29.31 -4.50 21.17
CA HIS A 116 -30.54 -5.00 21.77
C HIS A 116 -31.72 -4.09 21.42
N LEU A 117 -32.91 -4.66 21.23
CA LEU A 117 -34.15 -3.90 21.15
C LEU A 117 -35.09 -4.31 22.28
N ALA A 118 -35.81 -3.35 22.87
CA ALA A 118 -36.93 -3.69 23.75
C ALA A 118 -37.99 -4.48 22.95
N PRO A 119 -38.58 -5.54 23.52
CA PRO A 119 -39.54 -6.39 22.81
C PRO A 119 -40.93 -5.75 22.76
N VAL A 120 -41.03 -4.57 22.15
CA VAL A 120 -42.28 -3.84 21.93
C VAL A 120 -42.11 -2.83 20.79
N LEU A 121 -43.06 -2.77 19.86
CA LEU A 121 -43.12 -1.65 18.91
C LEU A 121 -43.56 -0.39 19.66
N LEU A 122 -42.75 0.66 19.58
CA LEU A 122 -43.08 1.92 20.24
C LEU A 122 -44.13 2.68 19.44
N ASP A 123 -45.03 3.35 20.14
CA ASP A 123 -45.84 4.37 19.47
C ASP A 123 -44.92 5.45 18.89
N THR A 124 -45.40 6.04 17.80
CA THR A 124 -44.71 7.13 17.10
C THR A 124 -44.35 8.24 18.11
N PRO A 125 -43.09 8.73 18.13
CA PRO A 125 -42.67 9.78 19.06
C PRO A 125 -43.53 11.05 18.91
N ASP A 126 -43.52 11.91 19.92
CA ASP A 126 -44.15 13.23 19.79
C ASP A 126 -43.39 14.11 18.79
N ASN A 127 -44.07 15.05 18.14
CA ASN A 127 -43.45 16.02 17.22
C ASN A 127 -42.80 17.22 17.94
N GLY A 128 -42.61 17.14 19.27
CA GLY A 128 -42.15 18.27 20.09
C GLY A 128 -40.76 18.80 19.73
N ASP A 129 -39.94 18.00 19.06
CA ASP A 129 -38.59 18.37 18.63
C ASP A 129 -38.48 18.63 17.13
N ALA A 130 -39.54 18.37 16.34
CA ALA A 130 -39.49 18.41 14.88
C ALA A 130 -39.18 19.83 14.33
N ASP A 131 -39.43 20.88 15.11
CA ASP A 131 -39.11 22.27 14.79
C ASP A 131 -37.68 22.69 15.21
N GLY A 132 -36.88 21.76 15.74
CA GLY A 132 -35.51 21.99 16.18
C GLY A 132 -35.38 22.68 17.54
N ARG A 133 -36.49 22.92 18.28
CA ARG A 133 -36.45 23.59 19.59
C ARG A 133 -36.06 22.69 20.75
N GLN A 134 -35.90 21.39 20.50
CA GLN A 134 -35.48 20.40 21.51
C GLN A 134 -36.39 20.43 22.75
N ALA A 135 -37.70 20.58 22.57
CA ALA A 135 -38.66 20.71 23.67
C ALA A 135 -38.70 19.47 24.58
N SER A 136 -38.35 18.29 24.08
CA SER A 136 -38.31 17.06 24.88
C SER A 136 -37.13 17.01 25.87
N SER A 137 -36.09 17.84 25.68
CA SER A 137 -34.91 17.90 26.57
C SER A 137 -35.25 18.13 28.05
N ARG A 138 -36.40 18.77 28.30
CA ARG A 138 -36.91 19.13 29.64
C ARG A 138 -38.01 18.21 30.15
N ARG A 139 -38.27 17.11 29.46
CA ARG A 139 -39.32 16.13 29.78
C ARG A 139 -38.69 14.82 30.22
N ALA A 140 -39.44 14.04 31.00
CA ALA A 140 -39.06 12.67 31.30
C ALA A 140 -39.10 11.78 30.04
N ALA A 141 -38.36 10.68 30.05
CA ALA A 141 -38.37 9.68 28.99
C ALA A 141 -39.79 9.16 28.72
N ARG A 142 -40.06 8.78 27.48
CA ARG A 142 -41.34 8.14 27.12
C ARG A 142 -41.36 6.74 27.72
N MET A 143 -42.35 6.46 28.56
CA MET A 143 -42.55 5.14 29.16
C MET A 143 -43.64 4.39 28.41
N GLN A 144 -43.38 3.14 28.03
CA GLN A 144 -44.35 2.27 27.38
C GLN A 144 -44.34 0.88 28.04
N SER A 145 -45.53 0.37 28.36
CA SER A 145 -45.65 -0.98 28.90
C SER A 145 -45.36 -2.03 27.84
N ILE A 146 -44.65 -3.08 28.25
CA ILE A 146 -44.38 -4.26 27.43
C ILE A 146 -45.52 -5.27 27.70
N PRO A 147 -46.30 -5.65 26.68
CA PRO A 147 -47.31 -6.69 26.79
C PRO A 147 -46.74 -7.98 27.38
N SER A 148 -47.50 -8.67 28.24
CA SER A 148 -47.00 -9.85 28.97
C SER A 148 -46.51 -10.97 28.07
N ASN A 149 -47.11 -11.15 26.89
CA ASN A 149 -46.69 -12.12 25.88
C ASN A 149 -45.34 -11.78 25.22
N LEU A 150 -44.91 -10.51 25.25
CA LEU A 150 -43.64 -10.09 24.66
C LEU A 150 -42.49 -10.03 25.67
N ARG A 151 -42.79 -10.01 26.99
CA ARG A 151 -41.77 -9.88 28.05
C ARG A 151 -40.75 -11.01 28.09
N SER A 152 -41.10 -12.18 27.57
CA SER A 152 -40.20 -13.34 27.48
C SER A 152 -39.35 -13.38 26.22
N ILE A 153 -39.58 -12.45 25.27
CA ILE A 153 -38.79 -12.38 24.04
C ILE A 153 -37.44 -11.77 24.39
N SER A 154 -36.37 -12.44 23.95
CA SER A 154 -35.01 -11.93 24.10
C SER A 154 -34.88 -10.58 23.39
N SER A 155 -34.34 -9.59 24.09
CA SER A 155 -34.00 -8.28 23.51
C SER A 155 -32.76 -8.34 22.61
N ARG A 156 -31.92 -9.37 22.79
CA ARG A 156 -30.63 -9.49 22.10
C ARG A 156 -30.82 -9.72 20.61
N ARG A 157 -30.29 -8.81 19.79
CA ARG A 157 -30.35 -8.87 18.31
C ARG A 157 -31.76 -9.12 17.76
N LEU A 158 -32.77 -8.64 18.48
CA LEU A 158 -34.17 -8.78 18.10
C LEU A 158 -34.43 -7.95 16.84
N SER A 159 -34.94 -8.56 15.78
CA SER A 159 -35.29 -7.84 14.55
C SER A 159 -36.73 -7.33 14.57
N VAL A 160 -37.01 -6.27 13.81
CA VAL A 160 -38.38 -5.75 13.62
C VAL A 160 -39.32 -6.84 13.11
N ARG A 161 -38.84 -7.73 12.25
CA ARG A 161 -39.63 -8.84 11.71
C ARG A 161 -40.02 -9.83 12.79
N GLN A 162 -39.09 -10.22 13.65
CA GLN A 162 -39.36 -11.11 14.78
C GLN A 162 -40.35 -10.49 15.76
N LEU A 163 -40.22 -9.19 16.02
CA LEU A 163 -41.11 -8.45 16.90
C LEU A 163 -42.52 -8.33 16.31
N LYS A 164 -42.67 -7.95 15.04
CA LYS A 164 -43.96 -7.92 14.34
C LYS A 164 -44.66 -9.27 14.31
N ALA A 165 -43.90 -10.34 14.04
CA ALA A 165 -44.42 -11.70 14.08
C ALA A 165 -44.94 -12.08 15.48
N ALA A 166 -44.22 -11.68 16.53
CA ALA A 166 -44.64 -11.95 17.91
C ALA A 166 -45.83 -11.09 18.38
N GLU A 167 -46.03 -9.91 17.79
CA GLU A 167 -47.21 -9.06 18.00
C GLU A 167 -48.42 -9.49 17.15
N GLY A 168 -48.28 -10.50 16.29
CA GLY A 168 -49.36 -10.99 15.42
C GLY A 168 -49.62 -10.11 14.19
N VAL A 169 -48.62 -9.30 13.78
CA VAL A 169 -48.66 -8.44 12.59
C VAL A 169 -48.03 -9.22 11.43
N GLU A 170 -48.83 -9.71 10.48
CA GLU A 170 -48.33 -10.47 9.31
C GLU A 170 -47.40 -9.62 8.41
N ASP A 171 -46.22 -10.14 8.07
CA ASP A 171 -45.27 -9.56 7.11
C ASP A 171 -44.98 -10.57 5.99
N ASN A 172 -45.37 -10.23 4.75
CA ASN A 172 -45.52 -11.15 3.61
C ASN A 172 -44.22 -11.33 2.78
N GLY A 173 -43.04 -11.15 3.38
CA GLY A 173 -41.75 -11.20 2.68
C GLY A 173 -41.08 -12.59 2.70
N THR A 174 -40.84 -13.19 1.53
CA THR A 174 -40.10 -14.45 1.38
C THR A 174 -38.59 -14.21 1.43
N GLU A 175 -37.87 -14.77 2.43
CA GLU A 175 -36.43 -15.02 2.29
C GLU A 175 -35.92 -16.14 3.22
N ASN A 176 -34.85 -16.77 2.72
CA ASN A 176 -34.27 -18.05 3.10
C ASN A 176 -33.51 -17.97 4.44
N THR A 177 -33.98 -18.70 5.45
CA THR A 177 -33.33 -18.83 6.76
C THR A 177 -32.11 -19.74 6.67
N SER A 178 -31.00 -19.26 6.13
CA SER A 178 -29.68 -19.84 6.38
C SER A 178 -29.01 -19.17 7.57
N SER A 179 -29.68 -19.20 8.72
CA SER A 179 -29.03 -19.09 10.02
C SER A 179 -29.44 -20.32 10.82
N THR A 180 -28.73 -21.43 10.59
CA THR A 180 -28.73 -22.52 11.57
C THR A 180 -28.16 -21.97 12.87
N GLY A 181 -29.04 -21.69 13.82
CA GLY A 181 -28.69 -21.11 15.12
C GLY A 181 -29.90 -20.83 16.00
N ASN A 182 -30.63 -21.89 16.37
CA ASN A 182 -31.55 -22.01 17.52
C ASN A 182 -32.75 -21.05 17.61
N ALA A 183 -33.84 -21.44 16.94
CA ALA A 183 -35.15 -21.45 17.59
C ALA A 183 -35.35 -22.86 18.19
N ALA A 184 -35.40 -22.96 19.52
CA ALA A 184 -35.71 -24.15 20.33
C ALA A 184 -34.70 -25.34 20.33
N GLY A 185 -33.91 -25.44 21.40
CA GLY A 185 -33.54 -26.70 22.07
C GLY A 185 -32.41 -27.56 21.49
N ASN A 186 -31.18 -27.37 21.99
CA ASN A 186 -30.45 -28.43 22.71
C ASN A 186 -29.28 -27.84 23.51
N SER A 187 -29.20 -28.27 24.76
CA SER A 187 -28.32 -27.90 25.85
C SER A 187 -26.89 -28.42 25.70
N GLY A 188 -25.90 -27.58 26.02
CA GLY A 188 -24.50 -27.99 26.16
C GLY A 188 -23.51 -26.86 26.41
N GLY A 189 -23.71 -26.06 27.46
CA GLY A 189 -22.76 -25.04 27.92
C GLY A 189 -23.43 -23.96 28.76
N GLY A 190 -23.43 -24.12 30.08
CA GLY A 190 -24.09 -23.19 31.01
C GLY A 190 -23.42 -21.80 31.02
N GLY A 191 -24.24 -20.76 30.82
CA GLY A 191 -23.85 -19.36 30.93
C GLY A 191 -24.99 -18.42 30.52
N ASN A 192 -25.88 -18.12 31.48
CA ASN A 192 -26.91 -17.07 31.52
C ASN A 192 -27.50 -16.59 30.18
N GLU A 193 -28.56 -17.26 29.75
CA GLU A 193 -29.56 -16.67 28.85
C GLU A 193 -30.08 -15.37 29.47
N ALA A 194 -30.26 -14.32 28.65
CA ALA A 194 -30.71 -13.00 29.09
C ALA A 194 -31.91 -13.12 30.04
N ALA A 195 -31.80 -12.52 31.23
CA ALA A 195 -32.92 -12.48 32.16
C ALA A 195 -34.13 -11.82 31.48
N PRO A 196 -35.36 -12.36 31.63
CA PRO A 196 -36.57 -11.68 31.18
C PRO A 196 -36.62 -10.27 31.76
N MET A 197 -37.10 -9.29 30.98
CA MET A 197 -37.16 -7.88 31.38
C MET A 197 -37.83 -7.76 32.76
N ALA A 198 -37.07 -7.41 33.80
CA ALA A 198 -37.56 -7.35 35.19
C ALA A 198 -38.66 -6.27 35.35
N SER A 199 -38.61 -5.23 34.51
CA SER A 199 -39.64 -4.21 34.39
C SER A 199 -40.52 -4.50 33.18
N GLY A 200 -41.84 -4.59 33.39
CA GLY A 200 -42.81 -4.63 32.30
C GLY A 200 -42.99 -3.30 31.56
N VAL A 201 -42.03 -2.38 31.66
CA VAL A 201 -42.05 -1.02 31.11
C VAL A 201 -40.67 -0.66 30.56
N VAL A 202 -40.64 -0.12 29.35
CA VAL A 202 -39.45 0.49 28.72
C VAL A 202 -39.52 2.01 28.84
N SER A 203 -38.39 2.65 29.17
CA SER A 203 -38.18 4.10 29.12
C SER A 203 -37.30 4.42 27.90
N THR A 204 -37.80 5.22 26.96
CA THR A 204 -37.08 5.55 25.73
C THR A 204 -36.74 7.04 25.65
N TYR A 205 -35.47 7.34 25.40
CA TYR A 205 -34.95 8.71 25.30
C TYR A 205 -34.85 9.20 23.85
N THR A 206 -35.16 10.48 23.64
CA THR A 206 -34.94 11.20 22.38
C THR A 206 -33.49 11.72 22.27
N PRO A 207 -33.02 12.08 21.06
CA PRO A 207 -31.74 12.78 20.89
C PRO A 207 -31.61 14.04 21.75
N ALA A 208 -32.66 14.84 21.91
CA ALA A 208 -32.64 16.05 22.73
C ALA A 208 -32.50 15.74 24.23
N GLN A 209 -33.10 14.64 24.72
CA GLN A 209 -32.93 14.19 26.10
C GLN A 209 -31.53 13.67 26.36
N ILE A 210 -30.95 12.89 25.44
CA ILE A 210 -29.56 12.42 25.56
C ILE A 210 -28.60 13.60 25.49
N ARG A 211 -28.82 14.55 24.57
CA ARG A 211 -28.03 15.78 24.48
C ARG A 211 -28.02 16.56 25.79
N ALA A 212 -29.18 16.67 26.45
CA ALA A 212 -29.30 17.31 27.76
C ALA A 212 -28.67 16.50 28.90
N ALA A 213 -28.96 15.20 28.99
CA ALA A 213 -28.46 14.32 30.06
C ALA A 213 -26.93 14.23 30.08
N TYR A 214 -26.29 14.30 28.90
CA TYR A 214 -24.84 14.23 28.76
C TYR A 214 -24.12 15.56 28.59
N GLY A 215 -24.86 16.66 28.43
CA GLY A 215 -24.28 17.98 28.22
C GLY A 215 -23.54 18.07 26.90
N LEU A 216 -24.11 17.50 25.84
CA LEU A 216 -23.65 17.68 24.46
C LEU A 216 -23.94 19.13 24.00
N PRO A 217 -23.20 19.66 23.01
CA PRO A 217 -23.43 21.02 22.49
C PRO A 217 -24.87 21.24 22.03
N THR A 218 -25.40 22.46 22.13
CA THR A 218 -26.78 22.72 21.70
C THR A 218 -26.92 22.69 20.18
N LEU A 219 -27.98 22.07 19.66
CA LEU A 219 -28.34 22.22 18.25
C LEU A 219 -28.83 23.65 17.97
N PRO A 220 -28.41 24.26 16.86
CA PRO A 220 -29.02 25.50 16.38
C PRO A 220 -30.46 25.23 15.93
N ALA A 221 -31.29 26.28 15.92
CA ALA A 221 -32.61 26.21 15.31
C ALA A 221 -32.50 25.78 13.84
N LEU A 222 -33.48 25.02 13.34
CA LEU A 222 -33.48 24.52 11.97
C LEU A 222 -33.36 25.70 10.97
N GLY A 223 -32.40 25.63 10.05
CA GLY A 223 -32.15 26.68 9.06
C GLY A 223 -31.39 27.91 9.55
N ALA A 224 -31.00 27.97 10.83
CA ALA A 224 -30.16 29.05 11.33
C ALA A 224 -28.72 28.93 10.78
N ALA A 225 -28.13 30.07 10.43
CA ALA A 225 -26.73 30.14 10.06
C ALA A 225 -25.84 29.81 11.27
N MET A 226 -24.84 28.96 11.06
CA MET A 226 -23.90 28.55 12.11
C MET A 226 -22.57 29.27 11.95
N THR A 227 -21.99 29.70 13.08
CA THR A 227 -20.57 30.07 13.13
C THR A 227 -19.70 28.83 12.94
N ALA A 228 -18.43 29.03 12.54
CA ALA A 228 -17.47 27.93 12.43
C ALA A 228 -17.26 27.18 13.75
N ALA A 229 -17.35 27.87 14.90
CA ALA A 229 -17.28 27.26 16.22
C ALA A 229 -18.50 26.37 16.51
N GLN A 230 -19.71 26.83 16.21
CA GLN A 230 -20.93 26.02 16.35
C GLN A 230 -20.90 24.81 15.40
N ALA A 231 -20.43 24.99 14.17
CA ALA A 231 -20.29 23.89 13.22
C ALA A 231 -19.28 22.84 13.71
N ALA A 232 -18.14 23.27 14.25
CA ALA A 232 -17.15 22.38 14.85
C ALA A 232 -17.70 21.63 16.08
N GLN A 233 -18.51 22.28 16.91
CA GLN A 233 -19.23 21.65 18.02
C GLN A 233 -20.24 20.57 17.58
N LEU A 234 -20.54 20.48 16.29
CA LEU A 234 -21.41 19.46 15.70
C LEU A 234 -20.65 18.49 14.78
N GLY A 235 -19.31 18.49 14.81
CA GLY A 235 -18.47 17.55 14.07
C GLY A 235 -18.16 17.93 12.62
N ALA A 236 -18.43 19.18 12.22
CA ALA A 236 -18.18 19.62 10.85
C ALA A 236 -16.72 19.44 10.40
N GLY A 237 -16.53 19.04 9.15
CA GLY A 237 -15.22 18.81 8.56
C GLY A 237 -14.53 17.52 9.01
N GLN A 238 -15.21 16.66 9.79
CA GLN A 238 -14.70 15.35 10.21
C GLN A 238 -15.47 14.22 9.53
N THR A 239 -14.83 13.06 9.41
CA THR A 239 -15.42 11.84 8.86
C THR A 239 -15.56 10.79 9.94
N ILE A 240 -16.74 10.21 10.05
CA ILE A 240 -17.03 9.00 10.81
C ILE A 240 -17.21 7.86 9.80
N TYR A 241 -16.39 6.83 9.91
CA TYR A 241 -16.52 5.57 9.19
C TYR A 241 -17.29 4.60 10.07
N ILE A 242 -18.39 4.06 9.56
CA ILE A 242 -19.13 2.96 10.21
C ILE A 242 -18.80 1.71 9.43
N ILE A 243 -18.32 0.67 10.10
CA ILE A 243 -18.01 -0.61 9.47
C ILE A 243 -19.04 -1.62 9.96
N ASP A 244 -19.79 -2.18 9.03
CA ASP A 244 -20.79 -3.21 9.29
C ASP A 244 -20.73 -4.29 8.22
N ALA A 245 -21.31 -5.46 8.50
CA ALA A 245 -21.52 -6.47 7.48
C ALA A 245 -22.93 -6.38 6.90
N LYS A 246 -23.12 -6.96 5.71
CA LYS A 246 -24.41 -7.03 5.01
C LYS A 246 -24.91 -5.64 4.60
N HIS A 247 -26.06 -5.63 3.92
CA HIS A 247 -26.60 -4.42 3.33
C HIS A 247 -27.88 -3.95 4.03
N ASN A 248 -27.98 -2.64 4.28
CA ASN A 248 -29.25 -1.98 4.59
C ASN A 248 -29.72 -1.09 3.41
N PRO A 249 -30.77 -1.49 2.67
CA PRO A 249 -31.28 -0.70 1.55
C PRO A 249 -32.01 0.58 1.98
N ASN A 250 -32.38 0.72 3.25
CA ASN A 250 -33.24 1.79 3.75
C ASN A 250 -32.50 2.86 4.55
N THR A 251 -31.19 2.74 4.75
CA THR A 251 -30.35 3.64 5.59
C THR A 251 -30.63 5.12 5.37
N VAL A 252 -30.75 5.55 4.11
CA VAL A 252 -30.99 6.96 3.76
C VAL A 252 -32.40 7.42 4.18
N ALA A 253 -33.42 6.60 3.93
CA ALA A 253 -34.81 6.91 4.26
C ALA A 253 -35.04 6.87 5.78
N GLU A 254 -34.44 5.91 6.47
CA GLU A 254 -34.48 5.78 7.92
C GLU A 254 -33.84 6.99 8.61
N LEU A 255 -32.63 7.38 8.19
CA LEU A 255 -31.98 8.57 8.72
C LEU A 255 -32.79 9.85 8.44
N ALA A 256 -33.39 9.97 7.26
CA ALA A 256 -34.25 11.11 6.94
C ALA A 256 -35.49 11.18 7.85
N ALA A 257 -36.16 10.05 8.10
CA ALA A 257 -37.31 9.96 9.00
C ALA A 257 -36.92 10.30 10.45
N PHE A 258 -35.79 9.77 10.92
CA PHE A 258 -35.23 10.07 12.24
C PHE A 258 -34.93 11.57 12.40
N ASN A 259 -34.25 12.16 11.42
CA ASN A 259 -33.88 13.57 11.42
C ASN A 259 -35.10 14.49 11.41
N GLN A 260 -36.08 14.18 10.57
CA GLN A 260 -37.34 14.92 10.51
C GLN A 260 -38.07 14.87 11.85
N LYS A 261 -38.08 13.71 12.51
CA LYS A 261 -38.81 13.54 13.76
C LYS A 261 -38.20 14.31 14.92
N PHE A 262 -36.87 14.33 15.01
CA PHE A 262 -36.13 14.90 16.13
C PHE A 262 -35.47 16.25 15.83
N GLY A 263 -35.80 16.86 14.68
CA GLY A 263 -35.29 18.18 14.31
C GLY A 263 -33.78 18.24 14.14
N LEU A 264 -33.15 17.15 13.70
CA LEU A 264 -31.72 17.10 13.41
C LEU A 264 -31.43 17.63 12.00
N PRO A 265 -30.25 18.23 11.75
CA PRO A 265 -29.80 18.58 10.40
C PRO A 265 -29.90 17.40 9.44
N GLY A 266 -30.37 17.64 8.21
CA GLY A 266 -30.39 16.62 7.17
C GLY A 266 -28.98 16.31 6.65
N CYS A 267 -28.77 15.08 6.19
CA CYS A 267 -27.55 14.65 5.53
C CYS A 267 -27.76 14.57 4.01
N THR A 268 -26.83 15.16 3.26
CA THR A 268 -26.84 15.05 1.80
C THR A 268 -26.21 13.73 1.38
N LEU A 269 -26.92 12.91 0.60
CA LEU A 269 -26.35 11.70 0.02
C LEU A 269 -25.24 12.07 -0.98
N LYS A 270 -24.04 11.53 -0.78
CA LYS A 270 -22.86 11.68 -1.65
C LYS A 270 -22.44 10.31 -2.16
N ALA A 271 -22.56 10.11 -3.46
CA ALA A 271 -22.05 8.90 -4.10
C ALA A 271 -20.51 8.92 -4.13
N ILE A 272 -19.89 7.79 -3.80
CA ILE A 272 -18.46 7.55 -3.98
C ILE A 272 -18.31 6.43 -5.01
N SER A 273 -17.63 6.71 -6.12
CA SER A 273 -17.37 5.69 -7.15
C SER A 273 -16.44 4.60 -6.60
N PRO A 274 -16.64 3.31 -6.93
CA PRO A 274 -15.67 2.25 -6.61
C PRO A 274 -14.26 2.50 -7.17
N THR A 275 -14.14 3.38 -8.18
CA THR A 275 -12.87 3.81 -8.80
C THR A 275 -12.38 5.18 -8.32
N ALA A 276 -13.00 5.75 -7.27
CA ALA A 276 -12.59 7.05 -6.74
C ALA A 276 -11.13 7.00 -6.26
N SER A 277 -10.39 8.08 -6.52
CA SER A 277 -9.04 8.24 -5.98
C SER A 277 -9.12 8.42 -4.46
N LEU A 278 -8.24 7.70 -3.75
CA LEU A 278 -8.09 7.77 -2.31
C LEU A 278 -6.75 8.44 -1.95
N PRO A 279 -6.68 9.24 -0.86
CA PRO A 279 -7.74 9.49 0.13
C PRO A 279 -8.88 10.37 -0.38
N LEU A 280 -10.03 10.32 0.30
CA LEU A 280 -11.19 11.14 -0.03
C LEU A 280 -10.89 12.63 0.14
N ALA A 281 -11.59 13.47 -0.64
CA ALA A 281 -11.57 14.91 -0.45
C ALA A 281 -12.06 15.28 0.96
N ALA A 282 -11.63 16.43 1.48
CA ALA A 282 -12.03 16.90 2.81
C ALA A 282 -13.56 16.92 2.99
N ALA A 283 -14.01 16.60 4.20
CA ALA A 283 -15.42 16.66 4.56
C ALA A 283 -15.94 18.10 4.58
N SER A 284 -17.24 18.26 4.31
CA SER A 284 -17.91 19.56 4.37
C SER A 284 -17.77 20.19 5.76
N SER A 285 -17.44 21.49 5.80
CA SER A 285 -17.32 22.26 7.04
C SER A 285 -18.64 22.91 7.48
N SER A 286 -19.76 22.64 6.79
CA SER A 286 -21.04 23.31 7.05
C SER A 286 -22.27 22.44 6.93
N ALA A 287 -22.15 21.19 6.47
CA ALA A 287 -23.29 20.30 6.24
C ALA A 287 -22.90 18.84 6.39
N CYS A 288 -23.84 18.00 6.86
CA CYS A 288 -23.66 16.55 6.88
C CYS A 288 -23.66 15.97 5.46
N GLU A 289 -22.80 14.99 5.25
CA GLU A 289 -22.70 14.17 4.05
C GLU A 289 -22.82 12.69 4.44
N LEU A 290 -23.67 11.93 3.74
CA LEU A 290 -23.80 10.48 3.95
C LEU A 290 -23.35 9.75 2.67
N SER A 291 -22.51 8.73 2.82
CA SER A 291 -22.10 7.84 1.74
C SER A 291 -22.25 6.38 2.18
N ILE A 292 -22.66 5.51 1.27
CA ILE A 292 -22.71 4.06 1.47
C ILE A 292 -21.79 3.44 0.41
N VAL A 293 -20.85 2.61 0.85
CA VAL A 293 -19.85 1.96 -0.01
C VAL A 293 -19.68 0.51 0.40
N TYR A 294 -19.23 -0.33 -0.54
CA TYR A 294 -19.03 -1.76 -0.31
C TYR A 294 -17.54 -2.09 -0.40
N ASN A 295 -17.03 -2.90 0.51
CA ASN A 295 -15.62 -3.30 0.51
C ASN A 295 -15.40 -4.74 0.04
N THR A 296 -14.19 -4.98 -0.45
CA THR A 296 -13.61 -6.31 -0.62
C THR A 296 -12.80 -6.69 0.63
N THR A 297 -12.45 -7.97 0.75
CA THR A 297 -11.55 -8.46 1.82
C THR A 297 -10.14 -7.86 1.72
N SER A 298 -9.70 -7.42 0.54
CA SER A 298 -8.42 -6.74 0.36
C SER A 298 -8.43 -5.25 0.76
N GLY A 299 -9.58 -4.72 1.16
CA GLY A 299 -9.73 -3.31 1.55
C GLY A 299 -9.85 -2.35 0.36
N THR A 300 -10.35 -2.82 -0.77
CA THR A 300 -10.73 -1.97 -1.92
C THR A 300 -12.24 -1.81 -2.01
N MET A 301 -12.73 -0.80 -2.74
CA MET A 301 -14.16 -0.67 -3.02
C MET A 301 -14.63 -1.66 -4.09
N THR A 302 -15.91 -2.03 -4.03
CA THR A 302 -16.60 -2.81 -5.07
C THR A 302 -17.98 -2.23 -5.36
N SER A 303 -18.51 -2.49 -6.55
CA SER A 303 -19.91 -2.19 -6.90
C SER A 303 -20.86 -3.33 -6.52
N THR A 304 -20.33 -4.47 -6.09
CA THR A 304 -21.14 -5.63 -5.67
C THR A 304 -21.75 -5.35 -4.31
N GLN A 305 -23.06 -5.15 -4.31
CA GLN A 305 -23.84 -4.95 -3.09
C GLN A 305 -23.88 -6.24 -2.25
N PRO A 306 -23.65 -6.17 -0.92
CA PRO A 306 -23.85 -7.30 -0.02
C PRO A 306 -25.31 -7.75 0.05
N ALA A 307 -25.54 -8.99 0.49
CA ALA A 307 -26.90 -9.46 0.76
C ALA A 307 -27.53 -8.72 1.95
N TYR A 308 -28.85 -8.56 1.93
CA TYR A 308 -29.61 -8.04 3.07
C TYR A 308 -29.62 -9.05 4.23
N ASP A 309 -29.52 -8.55 5.45
CA ASP A 309 -29.77 -9.30 6.68
C ASP A 309 -30.47 -8.37 7.69
N SER A 310 -31.60 -8.79 8.25
CA SER A 310 -32.40 -7.90 9.10
C SER A 310 -31.73 -7.49 10.42
N GLY A 311 -30.82 -8.32 10.94
CA GLY A 311 -30.09 -8.01 12.17
C GLY A 311 -29.03 -6.95 11.90
N TRP A 312 -28.20 -7.20 10.89
CA TRP A 312 -27.19 -6.24 10.45
C TRP A 312 -27.80 -4.94 9.91
N ALA A 313 -28.94 -5.01 9.23
CA ALA A 313 -29.61 -3.80 8.76
C ALA A 313 -30.04 -2.92 9.95
N THR A 314 -30.58 -3.54 11.01
CA THR A 314 -30.95 -2.83 12.25
C THR A 314 -29.71 -2.22 12.94
N GLU A 315 -28.58 -2.93 12.94
CA GLU A 315 -27.29 -2.43 13.46
C GLU A 315 -26.81 -1.21 12.66
N ILE A 316 -26.78 -1.29 11.33
CA ILE A 316 -26.42 -0.15 10.45
C ILE A 316 -27.32 1.05 10.74
N THR A 317 -28.63 0.83 10.90
CA THR A 317 -29.58 1.90 11.25
C THR A 317 -29.23 2.56 12.58
N LEU A 318 -28.91 1.75 13.60
CA LEU A 318 -28.54 2.20 14.94
C LEU A 318 -27.28 3.06 14.92
N ASP A 319 -26.23 2.54 14.28
CA ASP A 319 -24.94 3.19 14.15
C ASP A 319 -25.04 4.53 13.43
N VAL A 320 -25.71 4.56 12.27
CA VAL A 320 -25.86 5.77 11.47
C VAL A 320 -26.67 6.83 12.20
N GLN A 321 -27.81 6.47 12.79
CA GLN A 321 -28.68 7.44 13.46
C GLN A 321 -28.03 8.04 14.69
N TRP A 322 -27.31 7.26 15.51
CA TRP A 322 -26.74 7.75 16.76
C TRP A 322 -25.34 8.37 16.63
N ALA A 323 -24.57 7.99 15.60
CA ALA A 323 -23.42 8.77 15.17
C ALA A 323 -23.85 10.18 14.73
N HIS A 324 -24.86 10.25 13.85
CA HIS A 324 -25.42 11.51 13.37
C HIS A 324 -26.07 12.34 14.48
N ALA A 325 -26.88 11.72 15.34
CA ALA A 325 -27.50 12.40 16.47
C ALA A 325 -26.48 13.05 17.40
N THR A 326 -25.29 12.45 17.53
CA THR A 326 -24.21 12.98 18.36
C THR A 326 -23.44 14.09 17.66
N ALA A 327 -22.99 13.85 16.42
CA ALA A 327 -22.20 14.77 15.58
C ALA A 327 -22.91 15.11 14.25
N PRO A 328 -23.95 15.98 14.26
CA PRO A 328 -24.88 16.13 13.15
C PRO A 328 -24.35 16.79 11.89
N LEU A 329 -23.09 17.24 11.87
CA LEU A 329 -22.44 17.82 10.68
C LEU A 329 -21.22 17.01 10.24
N ALA A 330 -20.90 15.90 10.91
CA ALA A 330 -19.86 15.00 10.43
C ALA A 330 -20.28 14.37 9.09
N ARG A 331 -19.31 14.09 8.22
CA ARG A 331 -19.51 13.15 7.12
C ARG A 331 -19.60 11.74 7.70
N ILE A 332 -20.61 10.98 7.31
CA ILE A 332 -20.74 9.56 7.65
C ILE A 332 -20.50 8.74 6.38
N VAL A 333 -19.55 7.81 6.44
CA VAL A 333 -19.30 6.82 5.39
C VAL A 333 -19.58 5.45 5.97
N VAL A 334 -20.66 4.82 5.52
CA VAL A 334 -21.02 3.44 5.87
C VAL A 334 -20.28 2.51 4.92
N ILE A 335 -19.38 1.70 5.47
CA ILE A 335 -18.62 0.69 4.77
C ILE A 335 -19.25 -0.67 5.08
N GLU A 336 -19.99 -1.20 4.12
CA GLU A 336 -20.67 -2.47 4.25
C GLU A 336 -19.84 -3.62 3.66
N ALA A 337 -19.51 -4.57 4.51
CA ALA A 337 -18.77 -5.77 4.16
C ALA A 337 -19.71 -6.85 3.60
N ASN A 338 -19.20 -7.65 2.66
CA ASN A 338 -19.98 -8.71 2.00
C ASN A 338 -20.61 -9.72 2.99
N ASP A 339 -19.89 -10.01 4.06
CA ASP A 339 -20.30 -10.92 5.12
C ASP A 339 -19.65 -10.54 6.45
N ALA A 340 -20.09 -11.23 7.51
CA ALA A 340 -19.66 -10.98 8.88
C ALA A 340 -18.34 -11.67 9.24
N SER A 341 -17.60 -12.22 8.27
CA SER A 341 -16.30 -12.81 8.57
C SER A 341 -15.29 -11.75 9.01
N LEU A 342 -14.37 -12.13 9.88
CA LEU A 342 -13.30 -11.25 10.33
C LEU A 342 -12.49 -10.68 9.15
N ASN A 343 -12.29 -11.46 8.09
CA ASN A 343 -11.57 -11.00 6.91
C ASN A 343 -12.32 -9.90 6.16
N SER A 344 -13.64 -10.04 5.98
CA SER A 344 -14.48 -9.04 5.32
C SER A 344 -14.53 -7.74 6.13
N LEU A 345 -14.67 -7.84 7.45
CA LEU A 345 -14.70 -6.68 8.35
C LEU A 345 -13.33 -5.99 8.48
N ALA A 346 -12.24 -6.76 8.55
CA ALA A 346 -10.88 -6.21 8.50
C ALA A 346 -10.60 -5.52 7.16
N GLY A 347 -11.14 -6.04 6.05
CA GLY A 347 -11.16 -5.35 4.76
C GLY A 347 -11.84 -3.97 4.84
N GLY A 348 -12.95 -3.87 5.57
CA GLY A 348 -13.63 -2.60 5.83
C GLY A 348 -12.74 -1.59 6.58
N VAL A 349 -11.99 -2.07 7.58
CA VAL A 349 -11.03 -1.23 8.33
C VAL A 349 -9.90 -0.75 7.43
N LYS A 350 -9.35 -1.64 6.60
CA LYS A 350 -8.31 -1.29 5.61
C LYS A 350 -8.82 -0.25 4.61
N LEU A 351 -10.07 -0.38 4.15
CA LEU A 351 -10.68 0.60 3.26
C LEU A 351 -10.86 1.95 3.94
N ALA A 352 -11.35 1.99 5.19
CA ALA A 352 -11.44 3.23 5.97
C ALA A 352 -10.07 3.93 6.09
N ASN A 353 -9.02 3.16 6.39
CA ASN A 353 -7.65 3.68 6.47
C ASN A 353 -7.17 4.27 5.13
N ALA A 354 -7.51 3.63 4.01
CA ALA A 354 -7.18 4.14 2.68
C ALA A 354 -7.98 5.41 2.34
N MET A 355 -9.23 5.52 2.82
CA MET A 355 -10.08 6.70 2.60
C MET A 355 -9.58 7.97 3.31
N GLY A 356 -8.75 7.84 4.35
CA GLY A 356 -8.07 8.95 5.00
C GLY A 356 -8.50 9.18 6.46
N PRO A 357 -8.05 10.28 7.08
CA PRO A 357 -8.26 10.55 8.50
C PRO A 357 -9.73 10.57 8.91
N GLY A 358 -10.03 10.01 10.08
CA GLY A 358 -11.37 9.97 10.63
C GLY A 358 -11.51 9.10 11.87
N VAL A 359 -12.76 8.82 12.21
CA VAL A 359 -13.13 8.02 13.39
C VAL A 359 -13.88 6.79 12.91
N VAL A 360 -13.41 5.60 13.28
CA VAL A 360 -14.00 4.32 12.89
C VAL A 360 -14.83 3.77 14.04
N SER A 361 -16.13 3.58 13.80
CA SER A 361 -17.08 2.92 14.70
C SER A 361 -17.30 1.47 14.26
N MET A 362 -17.18 0.53 15.19
CA MET A 362 -17.37 -0.90 14.96
C MET A 362 -18.29 -1.49 16.03
N SER A 363 -19.56 -1.64 15.70
CA SER A 363 -20.61 -2.13 16.62
C SER A 363 -20.82 -3.64 16.54
N PHE A 364 -19.71 -4.39 16.48
CA PHE A 364 -19.72 -5.84 16.36
C PHE A 364 -18.59 -6.47 17.19
N GLY A 365 -18.72 -7.77 17.46
CA GLY A 365 -17.70 -8.52 18.17
C GLY A 365 -17.59 -9.97 17.72
N SER A 366 -16.37 -10.51 17.75
CA SER A 366 -16.13 -11.95 17.68
C SER A 366 -15.24 -12.41 18.83
N GLN A 367 -15.37 -13.67 19.24
CA GLN A 367 -14.58 -14.27 20.33
C GLN A 367 -13.09 -13.99 20.14
N GLU A 368 -12.42 -13.42 21.14
CA GLU A 368 -10.98 -13.19 21.06
C GLU A 368 -10.18 -14.52 20.92
N GLY A 369 -8.97 -14.43 20.36
CA GLY A 369 -8.12 -15.59 20.17
C GLY A 369 -6.65 -15.20 20.07
N SER A 370 -5.77 -16.20 19.95
CA SER A 370 -4.34 -15.96 19.72
C SER A 370 -4.06 -15.21 18.41
N TYR A 371 -5.03 -15.18 17.49
CA TYR A 371 -4.98 -14.43 16.24
C TYR A 371 -5.13 -12.91 16.43
N THR A 372 -5.64 -12.42 17.57
CA THR A 372 -5.95 -10.99 17.78
C THR A 372 -4.76 -10.08 17.45
N ALA A 373 -3.54 -10.46 17.85
CA ALA A 373 -2.32 -9.70 17.55
C ALA A 373 -2.00 -9.61 16.05
N SER A 374 -2.46 -10.56 15.23
CA SER A 374 -2.19 -10.58 13.79
C SER A 374 -2.99 -9.54 12.99
N VAL A 375 -4.08 -9.02 13.56
CA VAL A 375 -4.96 -8.02 12.93
C VAL A 375 -4.86 -6.63 13.56
N ASP A 376 -4.16 -6.50 14.68
CA ASP A 376 -3.99 -5.22 15.38
C ASP A 376 -3.28 -4.14 14.54
N SER A 377 -2.50 -4.54 13.53
CA SER A 377 -1.86 -3.61 12.58
C SER A 377 -2.89 -2.80 11.77
N ALA A 378 -4.10 -3.32 11.59
CA ALA A 378 -5.20 -2.59 10.93
C ALA A 378 -5.60 -1.33 11.70
N PHE A 379 -5.30 -1.25 12.99
CA PHE A 379 -5.68 -0.14 13.87
C PHE A 379 -4.54 0.85 14.13
N THR A 380 -3.57 0.96 13.21
CA THR A 380 -2.37 1.80 13.39
C THR A 380 -2.27 2.96 12.40
N ALA A 381 -3.29 3.18 11.56
CA ALA A 381 -3.22 4.23 10.56
C ALA A 381 -3.17 5.64 11.21
N PRO A 382 -2.38 6.56 10.65
CA PRO A 382 -2.19 7.88 11.23
C PRO A 382 -3.48 8.70 11.19
N ASN A 383 -3.71 9.48 12.24
CA ASN A 383 -4.91 10.33 12.39
C ASN A 383 -6.24 9.56 12.37
N MET A 384 -6.21 8.26 12.63
CA MET A 384 -7.40 7.43 12.82
C MET A 384 -7.65 7.17 14.30
N THR A 385 -8.93 7.21 14.68
CA THR A 385 -9.39 6.72 15.99
C THR A 385 -10.30 5.53 15.75
N TYR A 386 -10.08 4.42 16.43
CA TYR A 386 -10.92 3.22 16.32
C TYR A 386 -11.68 3.00 17.62
N LEU A 387 -12.98 2.76 17.52
CA LEU A 387 -13.87 2.45 18.63
C LEU A 387 -14.62 1.17 18.33
N ALA A 388 -14.80 0.34 19.36
CA ALA A 388 -15.57 -0.89 19.23
C ALA A 388 -16.46 -1.15 20.43
N ALA A 389 -17.63 -1.70 20.15
CA ALA A 389 -18.54 -2.22 21.17
C ALA A 389 -17.87 -3.33 21.96
N THR A 390 -17.96 -3.29 23.30
CA THR A 390 -17.36 -4.33 24.15
C THR A 390 -18.11 -5.66 24.07
N GLY A 391 -19.32 -5.67 23.51
CA GLY A 391 -20.23 -6.80 23.40
C GLY A 391 -21.34 -6.72 24.45
N ASP A 392 -22.28 -7.67 24.39
CA ASP A 392 -23.45 -7.67 25.29
C ASP A 392 -23.59 -9.00 26.07
N SER A 393 -22.46 -9.66 26.36
CA SER A 393 -22.39 -11.02 26.94
C SER A 393 -21.75 -11.03 28.34
N GLY A 394 -21.84 -9.94 29.11
CA GLY A 394 -21.20 -9.85 30.44
C GLY A 394 -19.67 -9.95 30.37
N ALA A 395 -19.05 -10.81 31.17
CA ALA A 395 -17.60 -10.87 31.35
C ALA A 395 -16.77 -11.26 30.11
N ALA A 396 -17.41 -11.67 29.02
CA ALA A 396 -16.72 -12.02 27.78
C ALA A 396 -16.15 -10.77 27.09
N VAL A 397 -14.98 -10.93 26.49
CA VAL A 397 -14.33 -9.89 25.68
C VAL A 397 -14.17 -10.34 24.23
N SER A 398 -14.23 -9.39 23.29
CA SER A 398 -14.30 -9.68 21.86
C SER A 398 -13.33 -8.81 21.05
N TRP A 399 -12.87 -9.33 19.92
CA TRP A 399 -12.28 -8.50 18.87
C TRP A 399 -13.40 -7.73 18.14
N PRO A 400 -13.25 -6.42 17.85
CA PRO A 400 -12.02 -5.64 17.95
C PRO A 400 -11.75 -4.93 19.28
N ALA A 401 -12.71 -4.92 20.22
CA ALA A 401 -12.58 -4.18 21.49
C ALA A 401 -11.37 -4.60 22.36
N VAL A 402 -10.92 -5.86 22.28
CA VAL A 402 -9.72 -6.32 23.00
C VAL A 402 -8.40 -5.75 22.49
N SER A 403 -8.38 -5.15 21.30
CA SER A 403 -7.18 -4.54 20.74
C SER A 403 -6.68 -3.39 21.61
N THR A 404 -5.36 -3.25 21.76
CA THR A 404 -4.78 -2.14 22.51
C THR A 404 -4.85 -0.79 21.79
N ASN A 405 -5.18 -0.81 20.49
CA ASN A 405 -5.30 0.38 19.64
C ASN A 405 -6.76 0.83 19.44
N VAL A 406 -7.72 0.10 20.02
CA VAL A 406 -9.16 0.35 19.88
C VAL A 406 -9.72 0.80 21.22
N VAL A 407 -10.51 1.88 21.24
CA VAL A 407 -11.25 2.30 22.42
C VAL A 407 -12.46 1.38 22.58
N ALA A 408 -12.47 0.58 23.63
CA ALA A 408 -13.58 -0.31 23.92
C ALA A 408 -14.68 0.43 24.67
N VAL A 409 -15.86 0.50 24.07
CA VAL A 409 -17.02 1.25 24.55
C VAL A 409 -18.05 0.30 25.14
N GLY A 410 -18.21 0.37 26.46
CA GLY A 410 -19.17 -0.40 27.24
C GLY A 410 -20.50 0.32 27.45
N GLY A 411 -21.32 -0.25 28.32
CA GLY A 411 -22.72 0.08 28.47
C GLY A 411 -23.18 0.34 29.91
N THR A 412 -24.16 1.22 30.04
CA THR A 412 -24.82 1.58 31.30
C THR A 412 -26.35 1.63 31.12
N SER A 413 -27.07 1.65 32.23
CA SER A 413 -28.52 1.92 32.29
C SER A 413 -28.74 3.35 32.77
N LEU A 414 -29.40 4.17 31.95
CA LEU A 414 -29.59 5.60 32.20
C LEU A 414 -30.93 5.92 32.88
N THR A 415 -30.88 6.74 33.93
CA THR A 415 -32.04 7.42 34.49
C THR A 415 -31.87 8.94 34.39
N TYR A 416 -32.77 9.60 33.65
CA TYR A 416 -32.81 11.05 33.53
C TYR A 416 -34.26 11.57 33.46
N SER A 417 -34.58 12.58 34.25
CA SER A 417 -35.95 13.09 34.42
C SER A 417 -36.33 14.23 33.46
N GLY A 418 -35.39 14.69 32.63
CA GLY A 418 -35.51 15.95 31.89
C GLY A 418 -34.92 17.17 32.63
N SER A 419 -34.54 17.01 33.90
CA SER A 419 -33.85 18.05 34.67
C SER A 419 -32.93 17.45 35.72
N GLY A 420 -32.00 18.26 36.23
CA GLY A 420 -31.04 17.84 37.26
C GLY A 420 -29.94 16.93 36.71
N THR A 421 -29.26 16.24 37.62
CA THR A 421 -28.15 15.33 37.30
C THR A 421 -28.70 13.98 36.83
N ARG A 422 -28.14 13.42 35.76
CA ARG A 422 -28.42 12.03 35.37
C ARG A 422 -27.86 11.04 36.40
N SER A 423 -28.44 9.84 36.46
CA SER A 423 -27.91 8.72 37.23
C SER A 423 -27.72 7.52 36.32
N GLU A 424 -26.61 6.79 36.51
CA GLU A 424 -26.29 5.59 35.73
C GLU A 424 -25.84 4.45 36.64
N THR A 425 -26.17 3.23 36.22
CA THR A 425 -25.64 1.99 36.78
C THR A 425 -25.01 1.17 35.66
N GLY A 426 -24.05 0.30 35.98
CA GLY A 426 -23.52 -0.65 35.01
C GLY A 426 -24.65 -1.50 34.44
N TRP A 427 -24.72 -1.60 33.11
CA TRP A 427 -25.74 -2.41 32.45
C TRP A 427 -25.39 -3.89 32.62
N VAL A 428 -26.33 -4.70 33.09
CA VAL A 428 -26.08 -6.10 33.45
C VAL A 428 -25.54 -6.96 32.30
N ASN A 429 -25.84 -6.60 31.05
CA ASN A 429 -25.33 -7.36 29.90
C ASN A 429 -24.11 -6.73 29.25
N THR A 430 -23.61 -5.57 29.72
CA THR A 430 -22.44 -4.95 29.08
C THR A 430 -21.25 -5.90 29.03
N GLY A 431 -20.55 -5.90 27.90
CA GLY A 431 -19.28 -6.56 27.74
C GLY A 431 -18.22 -5.89 28.63
N GLY A 432 -17.44 -6.67 29.34
CA GLY A 432 -16.35 -6.16 30.16
C GLY A 432 -15.58 -7.28 30.85
N GLY A 433 -14.30 -7.44 30.54
CA GLY A 433 -13.49 -8.51 31.11
C GLY A 433 -12.00 -8.29 30.93
N ILE A 434 -11.21 -9.34 31.16
CA ILE A 434 -9.76 -9.31 31.01
C ILE A 434 -9.38 -10.23 29.86
N SER A 435 -8.62 -9.73 28.89
CA SER A 435 -8.18 -10.52 27.74
C SER A 435 -7.30 -11.70 28.17
N ALA A 436 -7.53 -12.88 27.60
CA ALA A 436 -6.65 -14.03 27.74
C ALA A 436 -5.35 -13.87 26.91
N TYR A 437 -5.42 -13.15 25.78
CA TYR A 437 -4.36 -13.13 24.77
C TYR A 437 -3.57 -11.81 24.79
N THR A 438 -4.26 -10.67 24.82
CA THR A 438 -3.66 -9.34 24.66
C THR A 438 -3.00 -8.88 25.95
N ALA A 439 -1.70 -8.53 25.86
CA ALA A 439 -0.94 -7.99 26.98
C ALA A 439 -1.52 -6.65 27.46
N ALA A 440 -1.32 -6.33 28.75
CA ALA A 440 -1.70 -5.02 29.27
C ALA A 440 -0.97 -3.90 28.50
N PRO A 441 -1.70 -2.92 27.95
CA PRO A 441 -1.06 -1.76 27.34
C PRO A 441 -0.47 -0.84 28.41
N ALA A 442 0.59 -0.11 28.08
CA ALA A 442 1.28 0.77 29.03
C ALA A 442 0.39 1.88 29.62
N TYR A 443 -0.68 2.27 28.92
CA TYR A 443 -1.65 3.26 29.39
C TYR A 443 -2.58 2.72 30.48
N GLN A 444 -2.78 1.41 30.60
CA GLN A 444 -3.52 0.78 31.70
C GLN A 444 -2.56 0.44 32.83
N ASN A 445 -2.34 1.39 33.73
CA ASN A 445 -1.43 1.24 34.85
C ASN A 445 -1.99 1.85 36.15
N SER A 446 -1.26 1.68 37.24
CA SER A 446 -1.67 2.07 38.60
C SER A 446 -1.80 3.59 38.83
N THR A 447 -1.48 4.45 37.87
CA THR A 447 -1.72 5.90 37.97
C THR A 447 -3.19 6.26 37.73
N VAL A 448 -3.96 5.38 37.07
CA VAL A 448 -5.39 5.57 36.88
C VAL A 448 -6.14 5.16 38.17
N PRO A 449 -6.97 6.05 38.75
CA PRO A 449 -7.77 5.73 39.94
C PRO A 449 -8.61 4.47 39.71
N GLY A 450 -8.71 3.59 40.72
CA GLY A 450 -9.44 2.32 40.61
C GLY A 450 -8.70 1.21 39.85
N MET A 451 -7.67 1.56 39.08
CA MET A 451 -6.80 0.63 38.38
C MET A 451 -5.64 0.16 39.28
N GLY A 452 -5.35 -1.14 39.24
CA GLY A 452 -4.18 -1.75 39.89
C GLY A 452 -3.09 -2.08 38.87
N SER A 453 -2.15 -2.93 39.27
CA SER A 453 -1.22 -3.55 38.31
C SER A 453 -1.97 -4.63 37.51
N VAL A 454 -2.10 -4.43 36.20
CA VAL A 454 -2.75 -5.36 35.28
C VAL A 454 -1.72 -6.02 34.37
N SER A 455 -1.89 -7.31 34.06
CA SER A 455 -0.99 -8.07 33.18
C SER A 455 -1.54 -8.30 31.78
N LYS A 456 -2.85 -8.07 31.61
CA LYS A 456 -3.60 -8.25 30.37
C LYS A 456 -4.50 -7.04 30.13
N ARG A 457 -4.94 -6.85 28.88
CA ARG A 457 -5.84 -5.76 28.50
C ARG A 457 -7.18 -5.94 29.22
N ASN A 458 -7.57 -4.95 30.02
CA ASN A 458 -8.89 -4.90 30.67
C ASN A 458 -9.87 -4.14 29.78
N VAL A 459 -10.99 -4.74 29.42
CA VAL A 459 -12.12 -4.15 28.67
C VAL A 459 -13.23 -3.88 29.70
N ALA A 460 -13.96 -2.76 29.71
CA ALA A 460 -14.00 -1.65 28.76
C ALA A 460 -12.98 -0.53 29.05
N ASP A 461 -12.88 0.47 28.15
CA ASP A 461 -12.15 1.72 28.40
C ASP A 461 -13.07 2.84 28.90
N VAL A 462 -14.26 2.97 28.31
CA VAL A 462 -15.28 3.99 28.61
C VAL A 462 -16.65 3.38 28.40
N SER A 463 -17.72 4.05 28.85
CA SER A 463 -19.09 3.61 28.61
C SER A 463 -20.03 4.74 28.16
N PHE A 464 -21.20 4.36 27.66
CA PHE A 464 -22.36 5.24 27.46
C PHE A 464 -23.65 4.46 27.79
N ASN A 465 -24.84 5.05 27.63
CA ASN A 465 -26.10 4.32 27.76
C ASN A 465 -26.22 3.20 26.71
N ALA A 466 -26.59 2.00 27.17
CA ALA A 466 -26.71 0.79 26.37
C ALA A 466 -27.90 -0.08 26.76
N ASP A 467 -28.58 0.16 27.88
CA ASP A 467 -29.67 -0.73 28.30
C ASP A 467 -30.94 -0.49 27.46
N PRO A 468 -31.50 -1.51 26.76
CA PRO A 468 -32.74 -1.36 26.00
C PRO A 468 -33.96 -0.98 26.87
N ASN A 469 -33.93 -1.24 28.19
CA ASN A 469 -34.97 -0.82 29.14
C ASN A 469 -34.98 0.70 29.37
N THR A 470 -33.82 1.33 29.20
CA THR A 470 -33.61 2.77 29.28
C THR A 470 -33.05 3.25 27.95
N GLY A 471 -33.59 2.69 26.87
CA GLY A 471 -32.99 2.76 25.54
C GLY A 471 -33.24 4.08 24.84
N GLN A 472 -32.87 4.11 23.58
CA GLN A 472 -32.89 5.28 22.73
C GLN A 472 -33.71 5.02 21.47
N TYR A 473 -34.43 6.04 20.99
CA TYR A 473 -35.28 5.87 19.81
C TYR A 473 -34.47 5.43 18.59
N LEU A 474 -35.06 4.53 17.82
CA LEU A 474 -34.57 4.07 16.53
C LEU A 474 -35.72 4.08 15.52
N ALA A 475 -35.46 4.61 14.31
CA ALA A 475 -36.41 4.57 13.19
C ALA A 475 -35.98 3.49 12.19
N VAL A 476 -36.73 2.40 12.06
CA VAL A 476 -36.40 1.28 11.16
C VAL A 476 -37.49 1.08 10.12
N ILE A 477 -37.11 0.80 8.87
CA ILE A 477 -37.99 0.45 7.77
C ILE A 477 -37.67 -0.97 7.33
N SER A 478 -38.64 -1.88 7.43
CA SER A 478 -38.49 -3.26 6.92
C SER A 478 -38.15 -3.24 5.42
N SER A 479 -37.31 -4.18 4.96
CA SER A 479 -37.04 -4.35 3.52
C SER A 479 -38.34 -4.49 2.72
N GLY A 480 -38.46 -3.75 1.61
CA GLY A 480 -39.66 -3.70 0.77
C GLY A 480 -40.83 -2.87 1.34
N SER A 481 -40.69 -2.27 2.52
CA SER A 481 -41.67 -1.37 3.12
C SER A 481 -41.28 0.11 2.96
N SER A 482 -42.24 1.00 3.17
CA SER A 482 -42.03 2.44 3.35
C SER A 482 -42.45 2.94 4.74
N THR A 483 -42.93 2.03 5.59
CA THR A 483 -43.46 2.37 6.92
C THR A 483 -42.35 2.36 7.97
N VAL A 484 -42.21 3.48 8.66
CA VAL A 484 -41.29 3.62 9.80
C VAL A 484 -41.85 2.90 11.02
N SER A 485 -41.06 2.00 11.58
CA SER A 485 -41.29 1.34 12.87
C SER A 485 -40.37 1.98 13.91
N TRP A 486 -40.94 2.37 15.05
CA TRP A 486 -40.18 3.00 16.14
C TRP A 486 -39.85 1.97 17.21
N LEU A 487 -38.59 1.95 17.65
CA LEU A 487 -38.06 0.96 18.58
C LEU A 487 -37.26 1.65 19.69
N SER A 488 -37.12 0.97 20.82
CA SER A 488 -36.17 1.33 21.88
C SER A 488 -34.93 0.46 21.71
N ALA A 489 -33.83 1.07 21.28
CA ALA A 489 -32.56 0.39 21.08
C ALA A 489 -31.63 0.52 22.29
N GLY A 490 -30.75 -0.46 22.43
CA GLY A 490 -29.67 -0.58 23.39
C GLY A 490 -28.56 -1.47 22.81
N GLY A 491 -27.79 -2.12 23.66
CA GLY A 491 -26.52 -2.75 23.31
C GLY A 491 -25.35 -1.78 23.38
N THR A 492 -24.15 -2.32 23.52
CA THR A 492 -22.91 -1.54 23.42
C THR A 492 -22.71 -0.96 22.01
N SER A 493 -23.41 -1.52 21.01
CA SER A 493 -23.64 -0.89 19.71
C SER A 493 -24.30 0.49 19.79
N LEU A 494 -25.18 0.77 20.75
CA LEU A 494 -25.74 2.12 20.88
C LEU A 494 -24.68 3.12 21.39
N SER A 495 -23.78 2.66 22.25
CA SER A 495 -22.77 3.51 22.91
C SER A 495 -21.60 3.88 22.01
N THR A 496 -21.15 2.94 21.17
CA THR A 496 -19.98 3.07 20.28
C THR A 496 -20.06 4.21 19.26
N PRO A 497 -21.11 4.35 18.42
CA PRO A 497 -21.24 5.41 17.44
C PRO A 497 -21.42 6.78 18.10
N GLN A 498 -22.00 6.84 19.31
CA GLN A 498 -22.07 8.08 20.08
C GLN A 498 -20.67 8.53 20.50
N TRP A 499 -19.85 7.63 21.04
CA TRP A 499 -18.44 7.95 21.33
C TRP A 499 -17.66 8.32 20.06
N ALA A 500 -17.92 7.69 18.92
CA ALA A 500 -17.33 8.08 17.64
C ALA A 500 -17.69 9.54 17.28
N GLY A 501 -18.96 9.92 17.46
CA GLY A 501 -19.43 11.30 17.33
C GLY A 501 -18.73 12.27 18.28
N LEU A 502 -18.48 11.88 19.54
CA LEU A 502 -17.75 12.72 20.50
C LEU A 502 -16.30 12.97 20.07
N ILE A 503 -15.61 11.94 19.57
CA ILE A 503 -14.26 12.09 19.01
C ILE A 503 -14.28 12.97 17.76
N ALA A 504 -15.28 12.82 16.89
CA ALA A 504 -15.44 13.70 15.73
C ALA A 504 -15.63 15.16 16.15
N ILE A 505 -16.49 15.46 17.12
CA ILE A 505 -16.64 16.83 17.65
C ILE A 505 -15.33 17.35 18.24
N ALA A 506 -14.61 16.52 19.02
CA ALA A 506 -13.33 16.91 19.59
C ALA A 506 -12.30 17.24 18.50
N ASN A 507 -12.21 16.42 17.43
CA ASN A 507 -11.31 16.66 16.30
C ASN A 507 -11.71 17.88 15.47
N ALA A 508 -13.00 18.14 15.28
CA ALA A 508 -13.48 19.35 14.61
C ALA A 508 -13.05 20.63 15.36
N ASN A 509 -13.22 20.64 16.68
CA ASN A 509 -12.75 21.73 17.54
C ASN A 509 -11.22 21.85 17.51
N ARG A 510 -10.48 20.74 17.44
CA ARG A 510 -9.01 20.75 17.29
C ARG A 510 -8.60 21.35 15.95
N ALA A 511 -9.24 20.95 14.85
CA ALA A 511 -8.97 21.46 13.51
C ALA A 511 -9.25 22.96 13.39
N LEU A 512 -10.33 23.45 14.01
CA LEU A 512 -10.66 24.88 14.12
C LEU A 512 -9.54 25.65 14.83
N ASN A 513 -8.92 25.05 15.84
CA ASN A 513 -7.81 25.63 16.62
C ASN A 513 -6.42 25.22 16.09
N ALA A 514 -6.33 24.72 14.84
CA ALA A 514 -5.07 24.33 14.21
C ALA A 514 -4.27 23.26 14.98
N LYS A 515 -4.93 22.41 15.77
CA LYS A 515 -4.33 21.28 16.48
C LYS A 515 -4.46 19.99 15.68
N ALA A 516 -3.48 19.09 15.83
CA ALA A 516 -3.52 17.76 15.23
C ALA A 516 -4.73 16.96 15.71
N ALA A 517 -5.29 16.08 14.88
CA ALA A 517 -6.31 15.13 15.29
C ALA A 517 -5.83 14.25 16.46
N LEU A 518 -6.76 13.70 17.23
CA LEU A 518 -6.45 12.86 18.39
C LEU A 518 -5.67 11.59 18.01
N GLY A 519 -5.93 11.00 16.83
CA GLY A 519 -5.34 9.72 16.45
C GLY A 519 -5.74 8.63 17.45
N ALA A 520 -4.77 7.92 18.02
CA ALA A 520 -4.99 6.97 19.12
C ALA A 520 -5.24 7.73 20.45
N PRO A 521 -6.50 7.81 20.95
CA PRO A 521 -6.84 8.70 22.05
C PRO A 521 -6.48 8.13 23.42
N HIS A 522 -6.07 6.85 23.52
CA HIS A 522 -5.79 6.19 24.80
C HIS A 522 -4.76 6.94 25.65
N ALA A 523 -3.70 7.47 25.03
CA ALA A 523 -2.70 8.26 25.76
C ALA A 523 -3.32 9.54 26.38
N VAL A 524 -4.24 10.19 25.68
CA VAL A 524 -4.96 11.36 26.20
C VAL A 524 -5.93 10.93 27.31
N LEU A 525 -6.77 9.92 27.04
CA LEU A 525 -7.79 9.43 27.97
C LEU A 525 -7.19 8.94 29.29
N TYR A 526 -6.14 8.12 29.23
CA TYR A 526 -5.55 7.51 30.42
C TYR A 526 -4.50 8.40 31.08
N SER A 527 -3.60 9.02 30.29
CA SER A 527 -2.41 9.69 30.86
C SER A 527 -2.57 11.18 31.08
N GLN A 528 -3.52 11.85 30.42
CA GLN A 528 -3.78 13.29 30.61
C GLN A 528 -5.11 13.59 31.31
N ILE A 529 -6.08 12.67 31.21
CA ILE A 529 -7.40 12.83 31.83
C ILE A 529 -7.52 11.94 33.06
N ALA A 530 -7.50 10.61 32.90
CA ALA A 530 -7.83 9.68 33.99
C ALA A 530 -6.81 9.71 35.14
N SER A 531 -5.51 9.81 34.84
CA SER A 531 -4.44 9.90 35.84
C SER A 531 -4.43 11.23 36.61
N VAL A 532 -5.24 12.22 36.20
CA VAL A 532 -5.33 13.55 36.83
C VAL A 532 -6.66 13.63 37.59
N PRO A 533 -6.70 13.44 38.92
CA PRO A 533 -7.95 13.20 39.65
C PRO A 533 -9.03 14.28 39.46
N GLY A 534 -8.64 15.56 39.46
CA GLY A 534 -9.58 16.66 39.24
C GLY A 534 -10.15 16.71 37.82
N THR A 535 -9.31 16.43 36.82
CA THR A 535 -9.76 16.33 35.42
C THR A 535 -10.66 15.11 35.25
N TYR A 536 -10.26 13.95 35.77
CA TYR A 536 -11.04 12.71 35.72
C TYR A 536 -12.46 12.91 36.29
N ALA A 537 -12.58 13.43 37.51
CA ALA A 537 -13.87 13.68 38.16
C ALA A 537 -14.75 14.71 37.43
N SER A 538 -14.15 15.63 36.66
CA SER A 538 -14.90 16.61 35.86
C SER A 538 -15.35 16.04 34.51
N VAL A 539 -14.55 15.13 33.92
CA VAL A 539 -14.72 14.61 32.56
C VAL A 539 -15.61 13.37 32.54
N PHE A 540 -15.55 12.54 33.57
CA PHE A 540 -16.33 11.31 33.65
C PHE A 540 -17.28 11.34 34.85
N ALA A 541 -18.50 10.86 34.62
CA ALA A 541 -19.37 10.40 35.69
C ALA A 541 -18.97 8.96 36.02
N ASP A 542 -18.37 8.81 37.21
CA ASP A 542 -17.91 7.53 37.76
C ASP A 542 -19.12 6.64 38.12
N VAL A 543 -19.25 5.48 37.47
CA VAL A 543 -20.37 4.56 37.68
C VAL A 543 -19.98 3.57 38.77
N THR A 544 -20.56 3.72 39.95
CA THR A 544 -20.12 2.99 41.15
C THR A 544 -21.09 1.88 41.60
N LYS A 545 -22.13 1.61 40.81
CA LYS A 545 -23.18 0.63 41.11
C LYS A 545 -23.54 -0.18 39.88
N GLY A 546 -23.93 -1.44 40.12
CA GLY A 546 -24.26 -2.40 39.07
C GLY A 546 -23.23 -3.53 39.01
N SER A 547 -23.66 -4.66 38.45
CA SER A 547 -22.82 -5.83 38.21
C SER A 547 -23.39 -6.55 37.00
N ASP A 548 -22.52 -7.17 36.19
CA ASP A 548 -23.00 -8.11 35.17
C ASP A 548 -23.40 -9.47 35.75
N GLY A 549 -23.11 -9.72 37.04
CA GLY A 549 -23.44 -10.95 37.75
C GLY A 549 -22.67 -12.20 37.28
N THR A 550 -21.78 -12.06 36.30
CA THR A 550 -21.04 -13.17 35.68
C THR A 550 -19.61 -13.31 36.19
N CYS A 551 -19.02 -12.24 36.73
CA CYS A 551 -17.70 -12.31 37.33
C CYS A 551 -17.54 -11.44 38.60
N SER A 552 -16.70 -11.90 39.54
CA SER A 552 -16.45 -11.18 40.81
C SER A 552 -15.74 -9.84 40.63
N ALA A 553 -15.01 -9.67 39.52
CA ALA A 553 -14.34 -8.41 39.15
C ALA A 553 -15.23 -7.48 38.29
N CYS A 554 -16.42 -7.93 37.89
CA CYS A 554 -17.35 -7.26 36.99
C CYS A 554 -18.46 -6.55 37.77
N THR A 555 -18.07 -5.92 38.88
CA THR A 555 -18.94 -5.08 39.70
C THR A 555 -18.39 -3.66 39.64
N ALA A 556 -19.28 -2.70 39.38
CA ALA A 556 -18.96 -1.30 39.36
C ALA A 556 -18.38 -0.84 40.70
N LYS A 557 -17.37 0.03 40.67
CA LYS A 557 -16.71 0.57 41.86
C LYS A 557 -16.18 1.97 41.57
N SER A 558 -15.64 2.66 42.58
CA SER A 558 -15.07 3.98 42.33
C SER A 558 -13.76 3.92 41.53
N GLY A 559 -13.63 4.85 40.59
CA GLY A 559 -12.56 4.91 39.61
C GLY A 559 -12.76 3.92 38.48
N TYR A 560 -11.68 3.55 37.80
CA TYR A 560 -11.74 2.54 36.76
C TYR A 560 -12.25 1.21 37.30
N ASP A 561 -13.23 0.65 36.58
CA ASP A 561 -13.67 -0.73 36.73
C ASP A 561 -13.86 -1.43 35.38
N ILE A 562 -13.91 -2.75 35.40
CA ILE A 562 -14.00 -3.57 34.19
C ILE A 562 -15.38 -3.41 33.52
N LEU A 563 -16.42 -3.17 34.33
CA LEU A 563 -17.80 -3.13 33.86
C LEU A 563 -18.09 -1.88 33.02
N THR A 564 -17.55 -0.73 33.41
CA THR A 564 -17.84 0.58 32.81
C THR A 564 -16.61 1.38 32.41
N GLY A 565 -15.42 0.80 32.57
CA GLY A 565 -14.15 1.45 32.24
C GLY A 565 -13.92 2.67 33.12
N LEU A 566 -13.60 3.79 32.48
CA LEU A 566 -13.46 5.10 33.12
C LEU A 566 -14.81 5.74 33.51
N GLY A 567 -15.94 5.13 33.14
CA GLY A 567 -17.28 5.67 33.34
C GLY A 567 -17.84 6.32 32.08
N THR A 568 -18.87 7.15 32.26
CA THR A 568 -19.61 7.79 31.16
C THR A 568 -19.26 9.26 31.03
N PRO A 569 -19.34 9.88 29.84
CA PRO A 569 -18.77 11.20 29.64
C PRO A 569 -19.68 12.32 30.18
N ASN A 570 -19.09 13.28 30.88
CA ASN A 570 -19.62 14.63 31.00
C ASN A 570 -19.14 15.40 29.76
N VAL A 571 -19.97 15.41 28.70
CA VAL A 571 -19.50 15.67 27.33
C VAL A 571 -18.86 17.04 27.19
N SER A 572 -19.43 18.10 27.75
CA SER A 572 -18.82 19.44 27.69
C SER A 572 -17.40 19.47 28.26
N SER A 573 -17.17 18.84 29.43
CA SER A 573 -15.84 18.74 30.05
C SER A 573 -14.89 17.84 29.26
N LEU A 574 -15.41 16.72 28.74
CA LEU A 574 -14.65 15.80 27.90
C LEU A 574 -14.16 16.49 26.62
N LEU A 575 -15.06 17.16 25.89
CA LEU A 575 -14.71 17.86 24.65
C LEU A 575 -13.67 18.95 24.91
N ASN A 576 -13.83 19.73 25.98
CA ASN A 576 -12.83 20.72 26.37
C ASN A 576 -11.46 20.09 26.65
N SER A 577 -11.42 18.95 27.35
CA SER A 577 -10.18 18.24 27.67
C SER A 577 -9.54 17.63 26.42
N LEU A 578 -10.31 16.92 25.59
CA LEU A 578 -9.82 16.30 24.36
C LEU A 578 -9.36 17.35 23.33
N SER A 579 -10.10 18.45 23.17
CA SER A 579 -9.70 19.54 22.26
C SER A 579 -8.56 20.38 22.83
N GLY A 580 -8.43 20.43 24.16
CA GLY A 580 -7.33 21.05 24.88
C GLY A 580 -6.03 20.22 24.84
N ALA A 581 -6.15 18.89 24.80
CA ALA A 581 -5.07 17.94 25.04
C ALA A 581 -3.84 18.16 24.16
N THR A 582 -2.68 17.91 24.76
CA THR A 582 -1.41 17.93 24.05
C THR A 582 -1.29 16.62 23.28
N VAL A 583 -1.36 16.70 21.96
CA VAL A 583 -1.08 15.56 21.08
C VAL A 583 0.11 15.97 20.25
N THR A 584 1.17 15.15 20.28
CA THR A 584 2.33 15.37 19.43
C THR A 584 1.87 15.31 17.99
N ALA A 585 1.87 16.44 17.30
CA ALA A 585 1.52 16.49 15.90
C ALA A 585 2.53 15.66 15.11
N ALA A 586 2.05 14.79 14.22
CA ALA A 586 2.92 14.11 13.29
C ALA A 586 3.49 15.15 12.32
N ALA A 587 4.81 15.16 12.15
CA ALA A 587 5.43 15.92 11.06
C ALA A 587 4.92 15.37 9.72
N PRO A 588 4.85 16.19 8.66
CA PRO A 588 4.59 15.69 7.31
C PRO A 588 5.50 14.50 6.98
N VAL A 589 5.01 13.53 6.21
CA VAL A 589 5.83 12.43 5.70
C VAL A 589 5.90 12.58 4.20
N VAL A 590 7.12 12.77 3.69
CA VAL A 590 7.39 12.83 2.25
C VAL A 590 7.88 11.46 1.82
N VAL A 591 7.14 10.80 0.92
CA VAL A 591 7.48 9.45 0.46
C VAL A 591 8.65 9.53 -0.54
N PRO A 592 9.82 8.94 -0.25
CA PRO A 592 10.92 8.89 -1.20
C PRO A 592 10.54 8.16 -2.49
N ALA A 593 11.05 8.59 -3.62
CA ALA A 593 10.82 7.91 -4.90
C ALA A 593 12.02 8.03 -5.85
N SER A 594 12.07 7.16 -6.84
CA SER A 594 13.03 7.23 -7.94
C SER A 594 12.33 7.69 -9.21
N ILE A 595 12.84 8.75 -9.84
CA ILE A 595 12.28 9.32 -11.06
C ILE A 595 13.31 9.19 -12.18
N SER A 596 12.90 8.64 -13.32
CA SER A 596 13.74 8.53 -14.51
C SER A 596 13.31 9.52 -15.58
N GLY A 597 14.29 10.14 -16.25
CA GLY A 597 14.06 11.01 -17.41
C GLY A 597 15.17 10.90 -18.44
N GLN A 598 15.06 11.68 -19.51
CA GLN A 598 16.06 11.76 -20.57
C GLN A 598 16.52 13.21 -20.73
N ALA A 599 17.81 13.43 -20.96
CA ALA A 599 18.36 14.77 -21.06
C ALA A 599 17.67 15.59 -22.17
N GLY A 600 17.36 16.85 -21.89
CA GLY A 600 16.72 17.79 -22.82
C GLY A 600 15.20 17.59 -23.02
N THR A 601 14.59 16.55 -22.46
CA THR A 601 13.13 16.34 -22.48
C THR A 601 12.53 16.81 -21.17
N ALA A 602 11.54 17.73 -21.23
CA ALA A 602 10.90 18.27 -20.04
C ALA A 602 10.40 17.16 -19.10
N LEU A 603 10.79 17.24 -17.83
CA LEU A 603 10.40 16.30 -16.78
C LEU A 603 9.40 16.97 -15.84
N SER A 604 8.34 16.25 -15.50
CA SER A 604 7.34 16.68 -14.51
C SER A 604 6.86 15.50 -13.68
N PHE A 605 6.77 15.67 -12.37
CA PHE A 605 6.20 14.68 -11.44
C PHE A 605 5.62 15.39 -10.21
N THR A 606 4.73 14.70 -9.47
CA THR A 606 4.13 15.24 -8.25
C THR A 606 4.72 14.53 -7.04
N VAL A 607 5.03 15.29 -5.99
CA VAL A 607 5.53 14.77 -4.72
C VAL A 607 4.38 14.11 -3.94
N SER A 608 4.62 12.94 -3.36
CA SER A 608 3.67 12.25 -2.49
C SER A 608 3.94 12.61 -1.03
N VAL A 609 3.01 13.31 -0.39
CA VAL A 609 3.11 13.74 1.01
C VAL A 609 1.85 13.36 1.78
N THR A 610 2.05 12.80 2.97
CA THR A 610 0.99 12.59 3.96
C THR A 610 1.17 13.60 5.08
N ALA A 611 0.19 14.48 5.29
CA ALA A 611 0.22 15.47 6.35
C ALA A 611 -1.21 15.75 6.88
N PRO A 612 -1.36 16.13 8.15
CA PRO A 612 -2.67 16.44 8.74
C PRO A 612 -3.23 17.79 8.26
N ASN A 613 -2.41 18.69 7.72
CA ASN A 613 -2.84 19.99 7.18
C ASN A 613 -2.20 20.27 5.81
N SER A 614 -2.64 21.35 5.15
CA SER A 614 -1.97 21.85 3.95
C SER A 614 -0.48 22.11 4.21
N VAL A 615 0.36 21.81 3.23
CA VAL A 615 1.81 21.95 3.33
C VAL A 615 2.35 22.98 2.34
N THR A 616 3.48 23.58 2.67
CA THR A 616 4.32 24.33 1.74
C THR A 616 5.57 23.51 1.41
N TYR A 617 6.02 23.57 0.16
CA TYR A 617 7.13 22.78 -0.33
C TYR A 617 8.40 23.60 -0.53
N SER A 618 9.56 22.97 -0.33
CA SER A 618 10.85 23.50 -0.76
C SER A 618 11.76 22.36 -1.22
N LEU A 619 12.62 22.64 -2.20
CA LEU A 619 13.63 21.72 -2.68
C LEU A 619 15.02 22.10 -2.15
N SER A 620 15.81 21.10 -1.79
CA SER A 620 17.25 21.23 -1.54
C SER A 620 17.98 20.18 -2.39
N GLY A 621 19.18 20.52 -2.88
CA GLY A 621 19.92 19.66 -3.81
C GLY A 621 19.32 19.59 -5.23
N ALA A 622 18.33 20.43 -5.54
CA ALA A 622 17.75 20.50 -6.88
C ALA A 622 18.73 21.12 -7.89
N PRO A 623 18.86 20.54 -9.11
CA PRO A 623 19.68 21.12 -10.17
C PRO A 623 19.07 22.42 -10.72
N SER A 624 19.90 23.19 -11.43
CA SER A 624 19.48 24.46 -12.04
C SER A 624 18.27 24.26 -12.98
N GLY A 625 17.26 25.12 -12.83
CA GLY A 625 16.02 25.08 -13.61
C GLY A 625 14.97 24.08 -13.13
N MET A 626 15.23 23.32 -12.06
CA MET A 626 14.22 22.50 -11.40
C MET A 626 13.46 23.35 -10.36
N ALA A 627 12.13 23.30 -10.37
CA ALA A 627 11.27 24.05 -9.46
C ALA A 627 10.13 23.17 -8.94
N ILE A 628 9.55 23.55 -7.79
CA ILE A 628 8.35 22.93 -7.21
C ILE A 628 7.23 23.98 -7.07
N SER A 629 6.02 23.62 -7.44
CA SER A 629 4.83 24.46 -7.26
C SER A 629 4.23 24.34 -5.86
N SER A 630 3.31 25.23 -5.51
CA SER A 630 2.52 25.14 -4.27
C SER A 630 1.65 23.88 -4.19
N ALA A 631 1.29 23.28 -5.33
CA ALA A 631 0.56 22.02 -5.40
C ALA A 631 1.47 20.78 -5.32
N GLY A 632 2.79 20.96 -5.15
CA GLY A 632 3.76 19.86 -5.06
C GLY A 632 4.18 19.28 -6.41
N ALA A 633 3.88 19.96 -7.52
CA ALA A 633 4.33 19.56 -8.85
C ALA A 633 5.77 20.05 -9.07
N VAL A 634 6.70 19.12 -9.27
CA VAL A 634 8.09 19.41 -9.64
C VAL A 634 8.19 19.44 -11.16
N THR A 635 8.79 20.51 -11.70
CA THR A 635 9.03 20.67 -13.13
C THR A 635 10.49 20.97 -13.41
N TRP A 636 11.00 20.43 -14.51
CA TRP A 636 12.34 20.70 -15.00
C TRP A 636 12.35 20.72 -16.54
N ALA A 637 12.41 21.91 -17.12
CA ALA A 637 12.17 22.12 -18.55
C ALA A 637 13.28 21.51 -19.44
N ALA A 638 14.53 21.55 -19.00
CA ALA A 638 15.68 21.03 -19.75
C ALA A 638 16.61 20.22 -18.84
N PRO A 639 16.25 18.95 -18.54
CA PRO A 639 17.07 18.09 -17.69
C PRO A 639 18.47 17.83 -18.24
N VAL A 640 19.47 17.82 -17.37
CA VAL A 640 20.86 17.51 -17.72
C VAL A 640 21.20 16.10 -17.27
N ALA A 641 21.91 15.33 -18.10
CA ALA A 641 22.30 13.96 -17.81
C ALA A 641 23.06 13.85 -16.47
N GLY A 642 22.69 12.89 -15.63
CA GLY A 642 23.24 12.74 -14.29
C GLY A 642 22.26 12.07 -13.33
N THR A 643 22.72 11.83 -12.10
CA THR A 643 21.89 11.35 -10.99
C THR A 643 21.87 12.41 -9.91
N TYR A 644 20.68 12.86 -9.52
CA TYR A 644 20.47 13.94 -8.56
C TYR A 644 19.71 13.41 -7.35
N ALA A 645 20.25 13.64 -6.16
CA ALA A 645 19.53 13.41 -4.90
C ALA A 645 18.84 14.71 -4.50
N VAL A 646 17.54 14.83 -4.80
CA VAL A 646 16.75 16.03 -4.52
C VAL A 646 15.96 15.80 -3.23
N THR A 647 16.29 16.55 -2.19
CA THR A 647 15.53 16.50 -0.93
C THR A 647 14.33 17.43 -1.03
N VAL A 648 13.13 16.84 -0.95
CA VAL A 648 11.90 17.60 -0.82
C VAL A 648 11.59 17.76 0.66
N THR A 649 11.38 19.00 1.08
CA THR A 649 10.87 19.32 2.42
C THR A 649 9.42 19.77 2.30
N ALA A 650 8.53 19.12 3.05
CA ALA A 650 7.16 19.56 3.23
C ALA A 650 7.01 20.14 4.63
N LYS A 651 6.56 21.39 4.72
CA LYS A 651 6.29 22.07 5.98
C LYS A 651 4.79 22.21 6.17
N ASP A 652 4.28 21.71 7.28
CA ASP A 652 2.89 21.90 7.66
C ASP A 652 2.63 23.39 7.92
N SER A 653 1.65 23.95 7.20
CA SER A 653 1.33 25.38 7.24
C SER A 653 0.71 25.84 8.56
N LYS A 654 0.18 24.92 9.37
CA LYS A 654 -0.45 25.20 10.66
C LYS A 654 0.48 24.91 11.83
N THR A 655 1.11 23.74 11.85
CA THR A 655 1.95 23.31 12.99
C THR A 655 3.41 23.75 12.86
N GLY A 656 3.85 24.08 11.64
CA GLY A 656 5.24 24.43 11.35
C GLY A 656 6.22 23.26 11.33
N LEU A 657 5.77 22.03 11.63
CA LEU A 657 6.59 20.82 11.56
C LEU A 657 6.99 20.49 10.11
N THR A 658 8.16 19.89 9.94
CA THR A 658 8.72 19.58 8.62
C THR A 658 8.99 18.10 8.46
N GLY A 659 8.55 17.55 7.33
CA GLY A 659 8.94 16.25 6.80
C GLY A 659 9.93 16.38 5.67
N GLN A 660 10.81 15.39 5.50
CA GLN A 660 11.73 15.32 4.37
C GLN A 660 11.73 13.95 3.71
N GLY A 661 11.91 13.94 2.39
CA GLY A 661 12.04 12.73 1.59
C GLY A 661 12.99 12.99 0.44
N VAL A 662 13.82 12.00 0.10
CA VAL A 662 14.81 12.11 -0.97
C VAL A 662 14.25 11.51 -2.25
N TYR A 663 14.23 12.30 -3.32
CA TYR A 663 13.91 11.85 -4.67
C TYR A 663 15.20 11.64 -5.44
N THR A 664 15.43 10.40 -5.87
CA THR A 664 16.57 10.05 -6.72
C THR A 664 16.15 10.26 -8.18
N VAL A 665 16.60 11.34 -8.80
CA VAL A 665 16.27 11.69 -10.19
C VAL A 665 17.42 11.28 -11.10
N THR A 666 17.20 10.28 -11.94
CA THR A 666 18.20 9.77 -12.89
C THR A 666 17.84 10.22 -14.30
N ILE A 667 18.68 11.07 -14.89
CA ILE A 667 18.54 11.57 -16.25
C ILE A 667 19.53 10.83 -17.15
N ALA A 668 19.00 10.00 -18.05
CA ALA A 668 19.79 9.30 -19.04
C ALA A 668 20.38 10.28 -20.07
N ALA A 669 21.64 10.06 -20.43
CA ALA A 669 22.26 10.78 -21.53
C ALA A 669 21.60 10.41 -22.86
N LEU A 670 21.52 11.38 -23.78
CA LEU A 670 21.10 11.13 -25.15
C LEU A 670 22.18 10.33 -25.89
N SER A 671 21.78 9.22 -26.52
CA SER A 671 22.66 8.39 -27.34
C SER A 671 23.03 9.10 -28.64
N ALA A 672 24.28 8.94 -29.09
CA ALA A 672 24.70 9.41 -30.41
C ALA A 672 24.18 8.48 -31.52
N PRO A 673 24.00 8.98 -32.76
CA PRO A 673 23.72 8.13 -33.92
C PRO A 673 24.77 7.02 -34.09
N VAL A 674 24.38 5.85 -34.56
CA VAL A 674 25.33 4.77 -34.90
C VAL A 674 25.35 4.61 -36.42
N VAL A 675 26.52 4.79 -37.03
CA VAL A 675 26.72 4.55 -38.47
C VAL A 675 27.22 3.14 -38.66
N ASN A 676 26.40 2.28 -39.26
CA ASN A 676 26.73 0.88 -39.50
C ASN A 676 27.62 0.78 -40.74
N GLY A 677 28.94 0.69 -40.52
CA GLY A 677 29.92 0.51 -41.58
C GLY A 677 29.68 -0.77 -42.40
N GLY A 678 30.32 -0.86 -43.56
CA GLY A 678 30.16 -2.01 -44.46
C GLY A 678 31.19 -2.03 -45.58
N SER A 679 31.09 -3.04 -46.45
CA SER A 679 31.97 -3.18 -47.62
C SER A 679 31.19 -2.95 -48.90
N VAL A 680 31.72 -2.13 -49.80
CA VAL A 680 31.12 -1.80 -51.09
C VAL A 680 32.16 -2.05 -52.18
N SER A 681 31.78 -2.72 -53.27
CA SER A 681 32.67 -2.98 -54.40
C SER A 681 32.19 -2.30 -55.68
N GLY A 682 33.14 -1.91 -56.53
CA GLY A 682 32.87 -1.25 -57.81
C GLY A 682 33.96 -1.52 -58.85
N LYS A 683 33.79 -0.97 -60.06
CA LYS A 683 34.76 -1.05 -61.15
C LYS A 683 35.24 0.33 -61.54
N ALA A 684 36.52 0.46 -61.89
CA ALA A 684 37.09 1.74 -62.28
C ALA A 684 36.35 2.35 -63.48
N GLY A 685 36.06 3.65 -63.43
CA GLY A 685 35.36 4.40 -64.48
C GLY A 685 33.85 4.17 -64.58
N THR A 686 33.25 3.29 -63.78
CA THR A 686 31.78 3.10 -63.71
C THR A 686 31.24 3.78 -62.47
N ALA A 687 30.24 4.66 -62.61
CA ALA A 687 29.67 5.39 -61.48
C ALA A 687 29.20 4.43 -60.35
N LEU A 688 29.60 4.75 -59.11
CA LEU A 688 29.26 3.99 -57.91
C LEU A 688 28.29 4.79 -57.04
N SER A 689 27.24 4.15 -56.52
CA SER A 689 26.31 4.74 -55.57
C SER A 689 25.83 3.70 -54.56
N PHE A 690 25.74 4.09 -53.28
CA PHE A 690 25.25 3.23 -52.21
C PHE A 690 24.63 4.04 -51.06
N ALA A 691 23.69 3.43 -50.34
CA ALA A 691 23.05 4.04 -49.18
C ALA A 691 23.82 3.72 -47.89
N VAL A 692 23.92 4.71 -47.00
CA VAL A 692 24.48 4.56 -45.66
C VAL A 692 23.40 4.07 -44.71
N SER A 693 23.74 3.10 -43.86
CA SER A 693 22.85 2.61 -42.79
C SER A 693 23.18 3.31 -41.47
N VAL A 694 22.22 4.04 -40.91
CA VAL A 694 22.34 4.71 -39.61
C VAL A 694 21.18 4.34 -38.71
N THR A 695 21.49 3.99 -37.47
CA THR A 695 20.50 3.77 -36.42
C THR A 695 20.50 4.98 -35.48
N ASN A 696 19.38 5.71 -35.42
CA ASN A 696 19.19 6.83 -34.51
C ASN A 696 17.70 7.04 -34.20
N ALA A 697 17.39 7.63 -33.04
CA ALA A 697 16.00 7.93 -32.64
C ALA A 697 15.41 9.16 -33.33
N ASN A 698 16.26 10.09 -33.81
CA ASN A 698 15.85 11.30 -34.52
C ASN A 698 16.42 11.33 -35.95
N PRO A 699 15.88 12.17 -36.86
CA PRO A 699 16.48 12.40 -38.17
C PRO A 699 17.94 12.86 -38.05
N VAL A 700 18.78 12.44 -38.99
CA VAL A 700 20.21 12.77 -39.01
C VAL A 700 20.59 13.55 -40.26
N THR A 701 21.63 14.37 -40.16
CA THR A 701 22.32 14.96 -41.30
C THR A 701 23.63 14.24 -41.54
N TYR A 702 23.97 14.01 -42.81
CA TYR A 702 25.13 13.24 -43.21
C TYR A 702 26.26 14.13 -43.74
N THR A 703 27.49 13.78 -43.42
CA THR A 703 28.69 14.38 -44.00
C THR A 703 29.75 13.30 -44.24
N LEU A 704 30.61 13.50 -45.24
CA LEU A 704 31.80 12.67 -45.42
C LEU A 704 32.94 13.26 -44.59
N GLY A 705 33.57 12.41 -43.77
CA GLY A 705 34.77 12.76 -43.02
C GLY A 705 36.02 12.56 -43.88
N SER A 706 36.33 11.30 -44.20
CA SER A 706 37.42 10.91 -45.11
C SER A 706 36.81 10.28 -46.34
N ALA A 707 37.09 10.82 -47.54
CA ALA A 707 36.59 10.29 -48.80
C ALA A 707 37.56 10.60 -49.96
N PRO A 708 37.62 9.74 -50.99
CA PRO A 708 38.40 10.02 -52.21
C PRO A 708 37.84 11.22 -52.98
N ALA A 709 38.70 11.85 -53.79
CA ALA A 709 38.32 13.01 -54.59
C ALA A 709 37.14 12.69 -55.53
N GLY A 710 36.15 13.58 -55.54
CA GLY A 710 34.95 13.46 -56.37
C GLY A 710 33.82 12.60 -55.77
N MET A 711 33.97 12.09 -54.54
CA MET A 711 32.89 11.43 -53.82
C MET A 711 32.04 12.44 -53.03
N THR A 712 30.72 12.30 -53.10
CA THR A 712 29.75 13.17 -52.40
C THR A 712 28.72 12.34 -51.63
N ILE A 713 28.01 12.96 -50.67
CA ILE A 713 26.89 12.36 -49.95
C ILE A 713 25.68 13.28 -50.00
N SER A 714 24.50 12.72 -50.27
CA SER A 714 23.24 13.46 -50.28
C SER A 714 22.67 13.67 -48.87
N SER A 715 21.68 14.56 -48.75
CA SER A 715 20.89 14.73 -47.52
C SER A 715 20.11 13.47 -47.11
N SER A 716 19.82 12.57 -48.05
CA SER A 716 19.18 11.28 -47.80
C SER A 716 20.16 10.15 -47.44
N GLY A 717 21.46 10.44 -47.33
CA GLY A 717 22.47 9.44 -46.95
C GLY A 717 22.92 8.54 -48.10
N ILE A 718 22.76 8.97 -49.36
CA ILE A 718 23.27 8.27 -50.54
C ILE A 718 24.67 8.82 -50.85
N VAL A 719 25.68 7.95 -50.80
CA VAL A 719 27.04 8.26 -51.26
C VAL A 719 27.12 8.01 -52.76
N SER A 720 27.73 8.93 -53.50
CA SER A 720 27.88 8.83 -54.96
C SER A 720 29.30 9.20 -55.39
N TRP A 721 29.83 8.46 -56.38
CA TRP A 721 31.14 8.68 -56.96
C TRP A 721 31.10 8.44 -58.48
N ALA A 722 31.15 9.52 -59.25
CA ALA A 722 30.88 9.48 -60.69
C ALA A 722 31.99 8.77 -61.51
N SER A 723 33.24 8.85 -61.06
CA SER A 723 34.38 8.24 -61.75
C SER A 723 35.33 7.56 -60.76
N PRO A 724 34.99 6.36 -60.26
CA PRO A 724 35.82 5.64 -59.31
C PRO A 724 37.17 5.26 -59.89
N VAL A 725 38.24 5.42 -59.11
CA VAL A 725 39.62 5.04 -59.46
C VAL A 725 39.98 3.74 -58.76
N ALA A 726 40.68 2.84 -59.44
CA ALA A 726 41.10 1.55 -58.89
C ALA A 726 41.87 1.72 -57.57
N GLY A 727 41.52 0.93 -56.55
CA GLY A 727 42.08 1.04 -55.21
C GLY A 727 41.08 0.67 -54.11
N THR A 728 41.56 0.64 -52.88
CA THR A 728 40.73 0.41 -51.67
C THR A 728 40.74 1.66 -50.82
N TYR A 729 39.55 2.16 -50.49
CA TYR A 729 39.36 3.42 -49.78
C TYR A 729 38.58 3.19 -48.48
N ALA A 730 39.09 3.75 -47.38
CA ALA A 730 38.36 3.83 -46.12
C ALA A 730 37.53 5.11 -46.10
N VAL A 731 36.26 5.00 -46.44
CA VAL A 731 35.32 6.14 -46.50
C VAL A 731 34.65 6.30 -45.14
N THR A 732 34.92 7.39 -44.45
CA THR A 732 34.28 7.67 -43.14
C THR A 732 33.05 8.54 -43.33
N VAL A 733 31.91 8.06 -42.86
CA VAL A 733 30.65 8.81 -42.86
C VAL A 733 30.36 9.27 -41.43
N VAL A 734 30.00 10.54 -41.29
CA VAL A 734 29.60 11.16 -40.02
C VAL A 734 28.11 11.47 -40.10
N ALA A 735 27.35 10.91 -39.16
CA ALA A 735 25.93 11.21 -38.97
C ALA A 735 25.76 12.08 -37.73
N LYS A 736 25.09 13.21 -37.88
CA LYS A 736 24.76 14.14 -36.80
C LYS A 736 23.26 14.12 -36.54
N ASP A 737 22.86 13.83 -35.31
CA ASP A 737 21.47 13.94 -34.88
C ASP A 737 21.03 15.41 -35.00
N SER A 738 19.96 15.64 -35.76
CA SER A 738 19.46 16.99 -36.06
C SER A 738 18.85 17.69 -34.84
N LYS A 739 18.42 16.95 -33.82
CA LYS A 739 17.78 17.47 -32.61
C LYS A 739 18.76 17.59 -31.44
N THR A 740 19.67 16.64 -31.28
CA THR A 740 20.60 16.59 -30.14
C THR A 740 22.00 17.11 -30.45
N ALA A 741 22.29 17.35 -31.74
CA ALA A 741 23.60 17.72 -32.28
C ALA A 741 24.75 16.73 -31.99
N LYS A 742 24.46 15.57 -31.40
CA LYS A 742 25.43 14.49 -31.18
C LYS A 742 25.82 13.83 -32.51
N THR A 743 27.08 13.45 -32.64
CA THR A 743 27.63 12.85 -33.86
C THR A 743 28.10 11.43 -33.61
N GLY A 744 27.79 10.52 -34.53
CA GLY A 744 28.43 9.22 -34.65
C GLY A 744 29.16 9.08 -35.99
N GLN A 745 30.13 8.19 -36.04
CA GLN A 745 30.91 7.92 -37.26
C GLN A 745 31.02 6.43 -37.53
N GLY A 746 31.14 6.06 -38.80
CA GLY A 746 31.35 4.69 -39.24
C GLY A 746 32.10 4.66 -40.57
N THR A 747 32.86 3.60 -40.79
CA THR A 747 33.73 3.48 -41.95
C THR A 747 33.19 2.44 -42.93
N TYR A 748 33.12 2.81 -44.20
CA TYR A 748 32.85 1.92 -45.32
C TYR A 748 34.16 1.59 -46.04
N THR A 749 34.42 0.31 -46.25
CA THR A 749 35.55 -0.15 -47.07
C THR A 749 35.07 -0.23 -48.52
N VAL A 750 35.53 0.70 -49.35
CA VAL A 750 35.15 0.76 -50.77
C VAL A 750 36.28 0.23 -51.64
N THR A 751 36.06 -0.88 -52.34
CA THR A 751 37.08 -1.52 -53.19
C THR A 751 36.70 -1.38 -54.67
N ILE A 752 37.54 -0.70 -55.43
CA ILE A 752 37.37 -0.49 -56.87
C ILE A 752 38.37 -1.37 -57.62
N ALA A 753 37.86 -2.35 -58.37
CA ALA A 753 38.67 -3.23 -59.21
C ALA A 753 39.18 -2.48 -60.46
N GLY A 754 40.45 -2.71 -60.83
CA GLY A 754 41.03 -2.24 -62.09
C GLY A 754 40.52 -3.02 -63.30
N ALA A 755 40.61 -2.43 -64.50
CA ALA A 755 40.25 -3.10 -65.76
C ALA A 755 41.33 -4.14 -66.14
N THR A 756 40.93 -5.39 -66.41
CA THR A 756 41.83 -6.47 -66.85
C THR A 756 42.04 -6.41 -68.38
N THR A 757 43.28 -6.33 -68.85
CA THR A 757 43.65 -6.44 -70.28
C THR A 757 44.26 -7.81 -70.61
N SER A 758 43.69 -8.53 -71.59
CA SER A 758 44.19 -9.82 -72.15
C SER A 758 45.37 -9.59 -73.12
N GLY A 759 46.42 -10.43 -73.12
CA GLY A 759 47.66 -10.23 -73.89
C GLY A 759 48.28 -11.52 -74.49
N ILE A 760 49.12 -11.36 -75.52
CA ILE A 760 49.82 -12.42 -76.26
C ILE A 760 50.78 -13.18 -75.34
N THR A 761 50.70 -14.51 -75.31
CA THR A 761 51.61 -15.38 -74.55
C THR A 761 52.45 -16.27 -75.48
N ILE A 762 53.77 -16.30 -75.26
CA ILE A 762 54.71 -17.18 -75.98
C ILE A 762 55.25 -18.22 -74.99
N THR A 763 55.03 -19.49 -75.29
CA THR A 763 55.51 -20.62 -74.48
C THR A 763 56.54 -21.41 -75.29
N ALA A 764 57.80 -21.30 -74.90
CA ALA A 764 58.91 -21.97 -75.58
C ALA A 764 59.96 -22.46 -74.58
N PRO A 765 60.00 -23.77 -74.29
CA PRO A 765 61.01 -24.34 -73.40
C PRO A 765 62.43 -24.19 -73.97
N ALA A 766 63.41 -24.07 -73.07
CA ALA A 766 64.83 -24.19 -73.45
C ALA A 766 65.10 -25.53 -74.13
N MET A 767 65.89 -25.53 -75.20
CA MET A 767 66.24 -26.76 -75.92
C MET A 767 67.66 -27.18 -75.59
N THR A 768 67.88 -28.44 -75.20
CA THR A 768 69.21 -28.97 -74.89
C THR A 768 69.47 -30.24 -75.70
N GLY A 769 70.64 -30.36 -76.31
CA GLY A 769 71.02 -31.50 -77.13
C GLY A 769 72.50 -31.84 -77.04
N VAL A 770 72.92 -32.87 -77.78
CA VAL A 770 74.32 -33.33 -77.85
C VAL A 770 74.78 -33.26 -79.31
N ALA A 771 76.02 -32.84 -79.54
CA ALA A 771 76.55 -32.63 -80.88
C ALA A 771 76.43 -33.90 -81.76
N GLY A 772 75.87 -33.74 -82.96
CA GLY A 772 75.64 -34.83 -83.93
C GLY A 772 74.46 -35.76 -83.63
N LYS A 773 73.61 -35.47 -82.63
CA LYS A 773 72.32 -36.15 -82.39
C LYS A 773 71.16 -35.19 -82.68
N ALA A 774 70.18 -35.61 -83.47
CA ALA A 774 69.08 -34.74 -83.88
C ALA A 774 68.34 -34.12 -82.68
N LEU A 775 68.17 -32.79 -82.69
CA LEU A 775 67.44 -32.03 -81.68
C LEU A 775 66.07 -31.60 -82.23
N LYS A 776 65.02 -31.73 -81.42
CA LYS A 776 63.69 -31.20 -81.70
C LYS A 776 63.18 -30.37 -80.52
N GLY A 777 62.46 -29.29 -80.79
CA GLY A 777 61.79 -28.48 -79.77
C GLY A 777 60.58 -27.75 -80.33
N THR A 778 59.70 -27.26 -79.45
CA THR A 778 58.45 -26.60 -79.83
C THR A 778 58.36 -25.19 -79.26
N ILE A 779 57.74 -24.30 -80.03
CA ILE A 779 57.46 -22.91 -79.68
C ILE A 779 55.97 -22.71 -79.92
N ALA A 780 55.19 -22.48 -78.87
CA ALA A 780 53.74 -22.29 -78.96
C ALA A 780 53.35 -20.85 -78.63
N VAL A 781 52.32 -20.35 -79.30
CA VAL A 781 51.77 -19.00 -79.12
C VAL A 781 50.29 -19.11 -78.78
N ALA A 782 49.82 -18.32 -77.82
CA ALA A 782 48.41 -18.19 -77.49
C ALA A 782 48.01 -16.71 -77.43
N ASP A 783 46.98 -16.34 -78.20
CA ASP A 783 46.35 -15.02 -78.15
C ASP A 783 44.83 -15.17 -78.32
N PRO A 784 44.09 -15.34 -77.21
CA PRO A 784 42.64 -15.48 -77.25
C PRO A 784 41.99 -14.17 -77.72
N GLY A 785 41.69 -14.08 -79.02
CA GLY A 785 41.02 -12.92 -79.63
C GLY A 785 41.62 -12.44 -80.96
N ALA A 786 42.79 -12.92 -81.36
CA ALA A 786 43.40 -12.55 -82.65
C ALA A 786 42.83 -13.36 -83.82
N SER A 787 42.58 -12.69 -84.95
CA SER A 787 42.11 -13.34 -86.19
C SER A 787 43.27 -13.82 -87.07
N SER A 788 44.48 -13.27 -86.90
CA SER A 788 45.72 -13.79 -87.46
C SER A 788 46.91 -13.42 -86.58
N VAL A 789 48.00 -14.20 -86.68
CA VAL A 789 49.24 -13.96 -85.94
C VAL A 789 50.44 -14.19 -86.86
N SER A 790 51.40 -13.28 -86.84
CA SER A 790 52.68 -13.38 -87.56
C SER A 790 53.80 -13.72 -86.57
N ILE A 791 54.54 -14.79 -86.84
CA ILE A 791 55.63 -15.28 -85.99
C ILE A 791 56.94 -15.18 -86.79
N SER A 792 57.95 -14.53 -86.22
CA SER A 792 59.30 -14.46 -86.76
C SER A 792 60.31 -15.01 -85.77
N VAL A 793 61.28 -15.79 -86.25
CA VAL A 793 62.35 -16.35 -85.43
C VAL A 793 63.69 -15.93 -86.03
N SER A 794 64.55 -15.35 -85.19
CA SER A 794 65.91 -14.93 -85.56
C SER A 794 66.96 -15.57 -84.65
N GLY A 795 68.23 -15.58 -85.07
CA GLY A 795 69.31 -16.25 -84.35
C GLY A 795 69.40 -17.77 -84.61
N ILE A 796 68.89 -18.22 -85.76
CA ILE A 796 68.79 -19.65 -86.13
C ILE A 796 70.19 -20.22 -86.48
N PRO A 797 70.66 -21.28 -85.80
CA PRO A 797 71.91 -21.95 -86.13
C PRO A 797 71.88 -22.62 -87.50
N MET A 798 73.03 -22.69 -88.18
CA MET A 798 73.13 -23.32 -89.50
C MET A 798 72.67 -24.79 -89.46
N GLY A 799 71.69 -25.13 -90.30
CA GLY A 799 71.12 -26.48 -90.39
C GLY A 799 69.90 -26.74 -89.50
N MET A 800 69.45 -25.77 -88.68
CA MET A 800 68.17 -25.85 -87.98
C MET A 800 67.04 -25.34 -88.88
N THR A 801 65.95 -26.10 -88.96
CA THR A 801 64.75 -25.77 -89.74
C THR A 801 63.52 -25.70 -88.84
N PHE A 802 62.49 -24.96 -89.27
CA PHE A 802 61.24 -24.83 -88.53
C PHE A 802 60.07 -25.28 -89.39
N THR A 803 59.17 -26.05 -88.81
CA THR A 803 57.94 -26.51 -89.47
C THR A 803 56.74 -25.99 -88.68
N PRO A 804 55.92 -25.09 -89.26
CA PRO A 804 54.73 -24.58 -88.58
C PRO A 804 53.58 -25.59 -88.60
N SER A 805 52.81 -25.64 -87.52
CA SER A 805 51.55 -26.38 -87.40
C SER A 805 50.58 -25.61 -86.48
N GLY A 806 49.66 -24.87 -87.07
CA GLY A 806 48.79 -23.94 -86.33
C GLY A 806 49.58 -22.85 -85.60
N LEU A 807 49.25 -22.60 -84.33
CA LEU A 807 49.97 -21.64 -83.46
C LEU A 807 51.20 -22.24 -82.77
N THR A 808 51.70 -23.38 -83.25
CA THR A 808 52.93 -24.02 -82.75
C THR A 808 53.94 -24.21 -83.88
N MET A 809 55.19 -23.84 -83.63
CA MET A 809 56.33 -24.09 -84.51
C MET A 809 57.22 -25.17 -83.93
N THR A 810 57.55 -26.19 -84.74
CA THR A 810 58.51 -27.23 -84.35
C THR A 810 59.86 -26.95 -84.96
N ALA A 811 60.88 -26.75 -84.13
CA ALA A 811 62.27 -26.61 -84.54
C ALA A 811 62.91 -28.01 -84.66
N ASN A 812 63.59 -28.27 -85.77
CA ASN A 812 64.29 -29.52 -86.05
C ASN A 812 65.75 -29.22 -86.45
N TRP A 813 66.72 -29.82 -85.79
CA TRP A 813 68.13 -29.68 -86.13
C TRP A 813 68.79 -31.05 -86.23
N ALA A 814 69.05 -31.52 -87.45
CA ALA A 814 69.45 -32.91 -87.69
C ALA A 814 70.86 -33.25 -87.15
N SER A 815 71.80 -32.31 -87.29
CA SER A 815 73.20 -32.48 -86.86
C SER A 815 73.67 -31.23 -86.10
N PRO A 816 73.26 -31.06 -84.83
CA PRO A 816 73.63 -29.89 -84.05
C PRO A 816 75.13 -29.87 -83.74
N VAL A 817 75.71 -28.67 -83.66
CA VAL A 817 77.12 -28.43 -83.34
C VAL A 817 77.23 -27.89 -81.92
N THR A 818 78.27 -28.31 -81.18
CA THR A 818 78.51 -27.85 -79.81
C THR A 818 78.53 -26.33 -79.71
N GLY A 819 77.78 -25.78 -78.76
CA GLY A 819 77.68 -24.33 -78.55
C GLY A 819 76.38 -23.92 -77.87
N THR A 820 76.29 -22.64 -77.53
CA THR A 820 75.09 -22.02 -76.97
C THR A 820 74.54 -21.03 -77.98
N TYR A 821 73.26 -21.17 -78.31
CA TYR A 821 72.53 -20.36 -79.27
C TYR A 821 71.30 -19.74 -78.60
N SER A 822 70.80 -18.63 -79.14
CA SER A 822 69.62 -17.94 -78.60
C SER A 822 68.67 -17.59 -79.74
N LEU A 823 67.54 -18.28 -79.79
CA LEU A 823 66.49 -17.99 -80.76
C LEU A 823 65.64 -16.84 -80.21
N LYS A 824 65.49 -15.75 -80.96
CA LYS A 824 64.56 -14.67 -80.61
C LYS A 824 63.28 -14.85 -81.41
N VAL A 825 62.21 -15.18 -80.71
CA VAL A 825 60.86 -15.34 -81.25
C VAL A 825 60.12 -14.02 -81.05
N SER A 826 59.64 -13.42 -82.14
CA SER A 826 58.77 -12.24 -82.09
C SER A 826 57.44 -12.55 -82.74
N VAL A 827 56.37 -12.25 -82.03
CA VAL A 827 54.99 -12.50 -82.43
C VAL A 827 54.27 -11.17 -82.55
N THR A 828 53.56 -10.94 -83.64
CA THR A 828 52.67 -9.77 -83.83
C THR A 828 51.29 -10.24 -84.25
N ASP A 829 50.24 -9.77 -83.60
CA ASP A 829 48.85 -10.14 -83.90
C ASP A 829 48.20 -9.23 -84.96
N SER A 830 46.97 -9.58 -85.36
CA SER A 830 46.15 -8.80 -86.29
C SER A 830 45.77 -7.40 -85.78
N ALA A 831 45.93 -7.11 -84.48
CA ALA A 831 45.71 -5.80 -83.87
C ALA A 831 47.00 -4.97 -83.74
N GLY A 832 48.13 -5.46 -84.25
CA GLY A 832 49.43 -4.79 -84.22
C GLY A 832 50.15 -4.87 -82.86
N ARG A 833 49.65 -5.67 -81.91
CA ARG A 833 50.31 -5.94 -80.63
C ARG A 833 51.45 -6.93 -80.85
N SER A 834 52.57 -6.74 -80.16
CA SER A 834 53.71 -7.65 -80.27
C SER A 834 54.25 -8.14 -78.93
N ALA A 835 54.75 -9.38 -78.93
CA ALA A 835 55.44 -10.01 -77.81
C ALA A 835 56.73 -10.67 -78.31
N GLN A 836 57.75 -10.73 -77.46
CA GLN A 836 59.02 -11.38 -77.77
C GLN A 836 59.44 -12.35 -76.67
N ALA A 837 60.03 -13.48 -77.06
CA ALA A 837 60.65 -14.43 -76.14
C ALA A 837 62.01 -14.85 -76.69
N THR A 838 62.98 -15.05 -75.79
CA THR A 838 64.28 -15.63 -76.14
C THR A 838 64.32 -17.07 -75.67
N VAL A 839 64.58 -17.99 -76.59
CA VAL A 839 64.66 -19.43 -76.32
C VAL A 839 66.12 -19.85 -76.36
N PRO A 840 66.72 -20.21 -75.22
CA PRO A 840 68.09 -20.67 -75.19
C PRO A 840 68.17 -22.10 -75.76
N VAL A 841 69.17 -22.34 -76.60
CA VAL A 841 69.50 -23.66 -77.16
C VAL A 841 70.93 -24.02 -76.80
N THR A 842 71.14 -25.10 -76.05
CA THR A 842 72.48 -25.51 -75.61
C THR A 842 72.81 -26.90 -76.16
N ILE A 843 73.91 -27.01 -76.90
CA ILE A 843 74.42 -28.27 -77.44
C ILE A 843 75.73 -28.60 -76.74
N THR A 844 75.77 -29.69 -75.99
CA THR A 844 76.99 -30.17 -75.33
C THR A 844 77.84 -31.00 -76.28
N ALA A 845 79.15 -31.04 -76.05
CA ALA A 845 80.05 -31.92 -76.78
C ALA A 845 79.68 -33.40 -76.57
N LYS A 846 80.13 -34.25 -77.50
CA LYS A 846 79.84 -35.69 -77.52
C LYS A 846 80.32 -36.43 -76.29
#